data_AF-A0A940BWM7-F1
#
_entry.id   AF-A0A940BWM7-F1
#
_cell.length_a   1.000
_cell.length_b   1.000
_cell.length_c   1.000
_cell.angle_alpha   90.00
_cell.angle_beta   90.00
_cell.angle_gamma   90.00
#
_symmetry.space_group_name_H-M   'P 1'
#
loop_
_entity.id
_entity.type
_entity.pdbx_description
1 polymer ?
#
loop_
_entity_poly.entity_id
_entity_poly.type
_entity_poly.pdbx_seq_one_letter_code
_entity_poly.pdbx_strand_id
1 'polypeptide(L)'
;MKRMICKAFAVALAVTLLLSVLPAQRGLAESGEAARRVDVTGIEAPVANMSPDCDATLTGEGCTLADPLMNMADTPWKNGVVWWDLTSERYVSPSGRIHGGHAYRVIVSVVADDAHPLCDASGAVFVECTINGKAAKPGYPRQPGNVVFYYDFPAVERNGLNIVDSVQILDVLKPYDGALPDRAVFAVGEGALLDTSDSTDGAENGVLWIDETEGRIMEPFELFRKGHQYSVRVFVKALDGWTFKDAEGAIATTGTMNGEPAPGALCGDSGAAMYFSRTFPQIPERKMRVESVAISNVKAPVAGEKPSYDALVMGAGAVLNEINRPPFGFENGVMWIDDTEGRYLTSYDTFQAGHHYLVYVYVKPLEGWTLLNDMGDFDTQGTINGVEAVAGADTNGYYFFRGFDQLPAGETKTVDRVDIVIPAPVAGSHPAPPAEREGEGWQTAVSSPANPYWLDGVSYSDRGAGLQLTAEDVFAEGRVYDVHILVYAKEGYTFFDADHNRVTAFTVNGAAPEAYTNSCEEGFVQLDVTFCTPSEGHLFPIELSGFTEYDGGLFFVSGGDVVTEANGVVQDPNNPEIWYFCSQGQVQLGYSGLAEYGGKWFFLSNGILNTAYTGLVEYDGARFMVAAGRLLDEYDGLIQDPNTGLWYYV
;
A
#
# COMPACT_ATOMS: atom_id res chain seq x y z
N MET A 1 72.37 46.18 45.69
CA MET A 1 72.21 44.75 46.02
C MET A 1 72.91 43.97 44.90
N LYS A 2 74.23 43.75 45.02
CA LYS A 2 74.90 42.43 45.14
C LYS A 2 74.45 41.39 44.09
N ARG A 3 75.28 40.84 43.20
CA ARG A 3 76.71 41.02 42.76
C ARG A 3 76.79 40.50 41.29
N MET A 4 77.42 41.15 40.31
CA MET A 4 78.89 41.22 40.01
C MET A 4 79.58 39.85 39.79
N ILE A 5 80.57 39.65 38.89
CA ILE A 5 80.98 40.27 37.62
C ILE A 5 82.19 39.45 37.04
N CYS A 6 82.36 39.39 35.71
CA CYS A 6 83.59 39.12 34.91
C CYS A 6 84.59 37.94 35.16
N LYS A 7 84.97 37.33 34.01
CA LYS A 7 86.33 37.02 33.49
C LYS A 7 87.33 36.14 34.28
N ALA A 8 87.55 34.94 33.73
CA ALA A 8 88.80 34.40 33.14
C ALA A 8 90.14 34.31 33.92
N PHE A 9 90.90 33.25 33.57
CA PHE A 9 92.32 32.93 33.86
C PHE A 9 92.72 32.29 35.23
N ALA A 10 92.78 30.95 35.21
CA ALA A 10 93.97 30.09 35.41
C ALA A 10 94.85 30.08 36.69
N VAL A 11 95.52 28.92 36.86
CA VAL A 11 96.75 28.59 37.64
C VAL A 11 96.62 28.02 39.07
N ALA A 12 96.56 26.68 39.13
CA ALA A 12 97.45 25.72 39.83
C ALA A 12 98.13 25.98 41.20
N LEU A 13 98.08 24.89 42.01
CA LEU A 13 99.20 24.21 42.73
C LEU A 13 99.39 24.35 44.27
N ALA A 14 99.12 23.22 44.96
CA ALA A 14 99.80 22.59 46.11
C ALA A 14 99.99 23.28 47.49
N VAL A 15 99.80 22.47 48.55
CA VAL A 15 100.81 22.01 49.58
C VAL A 15 100.01 21.58 50.85
N THR A 16 99.91 20.33 51.35
CA THR A 16 100.83 19.25 51.81
C THR A 16 100.63 18.99 53.33
N LEU A 17 100.98 17.76 53.78
CA LEU A 17 101.04 17.16 55.14
C LEU A 17 99.76 16.44 55.63
N LEU A 18 99.80 15.27 56.31
CA LEU A 18 100.81 14.18 56.42
C LEU A 18 100.17 12.91 57.08
N LEU A 19 101.00 11.89 57.39
CA LEU A 19 100.77 10.69 58.25
C LEU A 19 99.91 9.55 57.63
N SER A 20 100.51 8.59 56.89
CA SER A 20 101.23 7.37 57.35
C SER A 20 100.28 6.27 57.86
N VAL A 21 100.31 5.00 57.41
CA VAL A 21 101.45 4.07 57.23
C VAL A 21 101.21 3.04 56.08
N LEU A 22 102.28 2.49 55.48
CA LEU A 22 102.38 1.47 54.41
C LEU A 22 102.13 0.00 54.92
N PRO A 23 102.09 -1.12 54.12
CA PRO A 23 102.74 -1.32 52.82
C PRO A 23 102.09 -2.24 51.71
N ALA A 24 102.59 -2.03 50.48
CA ALA A 24 103.04 -3.00 49.45
C ALA A 24 102.16 -4.17 48.90
N GLN A 25 101.72 -3.97 47.65
CA GLN A 25 101.99 -4.79 46.44
C GLN A 25 102.16 -6.33 46.50
N ARG A 26 101.28 -7.04 45.75
CA ARG A 26 101.56 -7.99 44.62
C ARG A 26 100.30 -8.86 44.39
N GLY A 27 99.89 -9.25 43.17
CA GLY A 27 100.34 -8.91 41.81
C GLY A 27 99.17 -9.13 40.83
N LEU A 28 99.10 -8.38 39.75
CA LEU A 28 99.53 -8.82 38.41
C LEU A 28 98.71 -10.00 37.83
N ALA A 29 97.71 -9.64 37.02
CA ALA A 29 97.50 -10.26 35.73
C ALA A 29 97.34 -9.14 34.68
N GLU A 30 98.43 -8.83 33.98
CA GLU A 30 98.31 -8.67 32.53
C GLU A 30 97.98 -10.05 31.97
N SER A 31 96.71 -10.30 31.71
CA SER A 31 96.26 -11.31 30.76
C SER A 31 95.50 -10.57 29.66
N GLY A 32 95.80 -10.90 28.40
CA GLY A 32 94.99 -10.49 27.27
C GLY A 32 93.67 -11.24 27.27
N GLU A 33 92.80 -10.95 28.22
CA GLU A 33 91.41 -11.39 28.17
C GLU A 33 90.68 -10.58 27.10
N ALA A 34 89.88 -11.27 26.31
CA ALA A 34 89.27 -10.71 25.12
C ALA A 34 88.45 -9.45 25.46
N ALA A 35 88.39 -8.51 24.51
CA ALA A 35 87.36 -7.48 24.54
C ALA A 35 86.01 -8.18 24.74
N ARG A 36 85.39 -7.97 25.90
CA ARG A 36 84.06 -8.54 26.19
C ARG A 36 83.14 -8.04 25.09
N ARG A 37 82.50 -8.97 24.40
CA ARG A 37 81.64 -8.67 23.25
C ARG A 37 80.20 -9.00 23.60
N VAL A 38 79.32 -8.06 23.30
CA VAL A 38 77.87 -8.21 23.43
C VAL A 38 77.24 -8.06 22.06
N ASP A 39 76.49 -9.07 21.62
CA ASP A 39 75.82 -9.06 20.33
C ASP A 39 74.31 -8.96 20.55
N VAL A 40 73.70 -7.91 20.00
CA VAL A 40 72.25 -7.73 19.92
C VAL A 40 71.77 -8.16 18.54
N THR A 41 70.71 -8.95 18.49
CA THR A 41 70.16 -9.53 17.26
C THR A 41 68.64 -9.49 17.27
N GLY A 42 68.04 -9.64 16.08
CA GLY A 42 66.59 -9.75 15.93
C GLY A 42 65.86 -8.42 15.72
N ILE A 43 66.57 -7.31 15.57
CA ILE A 43 65.98 -6.00 15.26
C ILE A 43 65.83 -5.87 13.74
N GLU A 44 64.62 -5.81 13.21
CA GLU A 44 64.39 -5.59 11.78
C GLU A 44 64.80 -4.18 11.31
N ALA A 45 65.11 -4.04 10.03
CA ALA A 45 65.43 -2.74 9.43
C ALA A 45 64.16 -1.88 9.29
N PRO A 46 64.25 -0.54 9.39
CA PRO A 46 63.07 0.32 9.33
C PRO A 46 62.43 0.29 7.92
N VAL A 47 61.17 -0.14 7.84
CA VAL A 47 60.37 -0.18 6.60
C VAL A 47 59.28 0.89 6.65
N ALA A 48 59.13 1.65 5.56
CA ALA A 48 58.14 2.72 5.48
C ALA A 48 56.72 2.23 5.83
N ASN A 49 56.00 3.04 6.62
CA ASN A 49 54.67 2.80 7.17
C ASN A 49 54.53 1.66 8.19
N MET A 50 55.57 0.88 8.47
CA MET A 50 55.57 -0.12 9.55
C MET A 50 55.96 0.49 10.90
N SER A 51 55.68 -0.24 11.99
CA SER A 51 56.13 0.12 13.34
C SER A 51 57.61 -0.18 13.52
N PRO A 52 58.35 0.57 14.37
CA PRO A 52 59.73 0.25 14.70
C PRO A 52 59.80 -1.05 15.52
N ASP A 53 60.77 -1.92 15.18
CA ASP A 53 60.97 -3.18 15.89
C ASP A 53 61.78 -2.98 17.18
N CYS A 54 61.22 -3.43 18.30
CA CYS A 54 61.84 -3.33 19.62
C CYS A 54 62.12 -4.71 20.25
N ASP A 55 61.89 -5.82 19.55
CA ASP A 55 61.93 -7.17 20.14
C ASP A 55 63.30 -7.85 19.91
N ALA A 56 64.31 -7.28 20.56
CA ALA A 56 65.70 -7.69 20.44
C ALA A 56 66.13 -8.82 21.40
N THR A 57 67.09 -9.64 20.97
CA THR A 57 67.77 -10.66 21.76
C THR A 57 69.25 -10.32 21.95
N LEU A 58 69.74 -10.39 23.18
CA LEU A 58 71.15 -10.14 23.55
C LEU A 58 71.88 -11.44 23.87
N THR A 59 73.09 -11.60 23.35
CA THR A 59 74.06 -12.62 23.78
C THR A 59 75.31 -11.95 24.34
N GLY A 60 75.56 -12.16 25.64
CA GLY A 60 76.74 -11.70 26.37
C GLY A 60 76.68 -12.18 27.82
N GLU A 61 77.80 -12.68 28.36
CA GLU A 61 77.83 -13.22 29.73
C GLU A 61 77.62 -12.10 30.76
N GLY A 62 76.77 -12.35 31.76
CA GLY A 62 76.41 -11.38 32.80
C GLY A 62 75.63 -10.15 32.33
N CYS A 63 75.14 -10.12 31.09
CA CYS A 63 74.48 -8.96 30.48
C CYS A 63 73.01 -9.23 30.13
N THR A 64 72.15 -8.21 30.24
CA THR A 64 70.73 -8.21 29.85
C THR A 64 70.33 -6.92 29.14
N LEU A 65 69.25 -6.96 28.35
CA LEU A 65 68.56 -5.75 27.89
C LEU A 65 67.54 -5.34 28.95
N ALA A 66 67.56 -4.07 29.35
CA ALA A 66 66.61 -3.51 30.29
C ALA A 66 66.47 -2.00 30.09
N ASP A 67 65.26 -1.49 30.29
CA ASP A 67 64.97 -0.06 30.19
C ASP A 67 65.78 0.72 31.27
N PRO A 68 66.40 1.87 30.95
CA PRO A 68 67.27 2.57 31.90
C PRO A 68 66.55 3.03 33.17
N LEU A 69 67.03 2.60 34.34
CA LEU A 69 66.47 2.97 35.66
C LEU A 69 66.60 4.47 36.02
N MET A 70 67.32 5.26 35.23
CA MET A 70 67.66 6.66 35.50
C MET A 70 66.79 7.63 34.69
N ASN A 71 65.61 7.97 35.23
CA ASN A 71 64.82 9.18 34.99
C ASN A 71 64.73 9.71 33.53
N MET A 72 64.62 8.82 32.54
CA MET A 72 64.20 9.15 31.16
C MET A 72 62.72 8.78 30.95
N ALA A 73 61.86 9.16 31.89
CA ALA A 73 60.46 8.70 31.99
C ALA A 73 59.61 8.96 30.74
N ASP A 74 59.97 9.97 29.93
CA ASP A 74 59.28 10.35 28.70
C ASP A 74 59.88 9.70 27.43
N THR A 75 60.91 8.84 27.55
CA THR A 75 61.45 8.10 26.40
C THR A 75 60.73 6.77 26.21
N PRO A 76 60.24 6.45 24.99
CA PRO A 76 59.34 5.32 24.76
C PRO A 76 60.11 4.01 24.56
N TRP A 77 60.92 3.61 25.55
CA TRP A 77 61.61 2.33 25.56
C TRP A 77 60.62 1.16 25.59
N LYS A 78 60.98 0.06 24.93
CA LYS A 78 60.34 -1.25 25.04
C LYS A 78 61.44 -2.30 24.99
N ASN A 79 61.48 -3.20 25.97
CA ASN A 79 62.42 -4.33 26.03
C ASN A 79 63.90 -3.91 25.94
N GLY A 80 64.27 -2.74 26.47
CA GLY A 80 65.62 -2.19 26.37
C GLY A 80 65.98 -1.62 24.99
N VAL A 81 65.01 -1.40 24.10
CA VAL A 81 65.18 -0.79 22.76
C VAL A 81 64.34 0.47 22.63
N VAL A 82 64.88 1.50 21.95
CA VAL A 82 64.13 2.69 21.53
C VAL A 82 64.66 3.20 20.18
N TRP A 83 63.79 3.83 19.40
CA TRP A 83 64.12 4.39 18.09
C TRP A 83 64.10 5.91 18.09
N TRP A 84 65.00 6.51 17.31
CA TRP A 84 65.15 7.93 17.12
C TRP A 84 65.16 8.27 15.63
N ASP A 85 64.24 9.13 15.20
CA ASP A 85 64.20 9.71 13.86
C ASP A 85 65.26 10.81 13.76
N LEU A 86 66.29 10.56 12.94
CA LEU A 86 67.40 11.50 12.72
C LEU A 86 66.99 12.68 11.83
N THR A 87 65.87 12.57 11.11
CA THR A 87 65.37 13.60 10.19
C THR A 87 64.42 14.57 10.89
N SER A 88 63.58 14.10 11.81
CA SER A 88 62.66 14.92 12.61
C SER A 88 63.16 15.26 14.02
N GLU A 89 64.31 14.71 14.43
CA GLU A 89 64.95 14.88 15.75
C GLU A 89 64.03 14.50 16.92
N ARG A 90 63.37 13.33 16.83
CA ARG A 90 62.40 12.85 17.83
C ARG A 90 62.50 11.35 18.07
N TYR A 91 62.09 10.93 19.26
CA TYR A 91 61.86 9.50 19.55
C TYR A 91 60.62 8.99 18.81
N VAL A 92 60.70 7.77 18.28
CA VAL A 92 59.57 7.04 17.69
C VAL A 92 59.01 6.10 18.77
N SER A 93 57.69 6.13 18.99
CA SER A 93 57.05 5.18 19.90
C SER A 93 57.01 3.76 19.30
N PRO A 94 56.97 2.70 20.12
CA PRO A 94 56.83 1.31 19.64
C PRO A 94 55.56 1.04 18.79
N SER A 95 54.56 1.92 18.86
CA SER A 95 53.34 1.90 18.04
C SER A 95 53.30 3.02 16.98
N GLY A 96 54.36 3.83 16.88
CA GLY A 96 54.52 4.86 15.86
C GLY A 96 54.83 4.28 14.49
N ARG A 97 54.98 5.13 13.47
CA ARG A 97 55.30 4.71 12.10
C ARG A 97 56.66 5.21 11.65
N ILE A 98 57.35 4.39 10.86
CA ILE A 98 58.55 4.76 10.09
C ILE A 98 58.14 5.53 8.83
N HIS A 99 58.77 6.66 8.55
CA HIS A 99 58.46 7.51 7.39
C HIS A 99 59.44 7.29 6.22
N GLY A 100 58.91 7.22 4.99
CA GLY A 100 59.71 7.10 3.78
C GLY A 100 60.53 8.37 3.49
N GLY A 101 61.83 8.20 3.26
CA GLY A 101 62.79 9.29 3.07
C GLY A 101 63.45 9.81 4.36
N HIS A 102 63.07 9.30 5.53
CA HIS A 102 63.72 9.62 6.81
C HIS A 102 64.86 8.65 7.12
N ALA A 103 65.83 9.08 7.93
CA ALA A 103 66.89 8.22 8.47
C ALA A 103 66.65 7.94 9.96
N TYR A 104 66.99 6.74 10.41
CA TYR A 104 66.65 6.27 11.77
C TYR A 104 67.87 5.74 12.52
N ARG A 105 67.89 5.97 13.83
CA ARG A 105 68.83 5.40 14.78
C ARG A 105 68.07 4.45 15.71
N VAL A 106 68.55 3.22 15.82
CA VAL A 106 68.13 2.31 16.91
C VAL A 106 69.10 2.43 18.07
N ILE A 107 68.56 2.43 19.29
CA ILE A 107 69.28 2.64 20.54
C ILE A 107 68.91 1.49 21.49
N VAL A 108 69.90 0.83 22.08
CA VAL A 108 69.74 -0.34 22.96
C VAL A 108 70.43 -0.12 24.30
N SER A 109 69.78 -0.49 25.40
CA SER A 109 70.27 -0.32 26.76
C SER A 109 70.74 -1.66 27.31
N VAL A 110 72.06 -1.82 27.46
CA VAL A 110 72.69 -3.04 28.00
C VAL A 110 73.02 -2.81 29.47
N VAL A 111 72.48 -3.68 30.33
CA VAL A 111 72.75 -3.74 31.77
C VAL A 111 73.62 -4.95 32.05
N ALA A 112 74.59 -4.83 32.96
CA ALA A 112 75.45 -5.93 33.36
C ALA A 112 75.58 -6.05 34.87
N ASP A 113 75.89 -7.26 35.36
CA ASP A 113 76.17 -7.52 36.77
C ASP A 113 77.53 -6.98 37.23
N ASP A 114 77.75 -6.95 38.56
CA ASP A 114 78.97 -6.40 39.18
C ASP A 114 80.27 -7.15 38.79
N ALA A 115 80.19 -8.39 38.30
CA ALA A 115 81.34 -9.14 37.76
C ALA A 115 81.58 -8.87 36.25
N HIS A 116 80.62 -8.20 35.59
CA HIS A 116 80.61 -7.92 34.15
C HIS A 116 80.57 -6.42 33.80
N PRO A 117 81.36 -5.54 34.45
CA PRO A 117 81.29 -4.10 34.18
C PRO A 117 81.55 -3.77 32.71
N LEU A 118 80.74 -2.85 32.15
CA LEU A 118 80.76 -2.46 30.74
C LEU A 118 81.69 -1.28 30.45
N CYS A 119 81.95 -0.46 31.47
CA CYS A 119 82.86 0.67 31.40
C CYS A 119 83.63 0.84 32.72
N ASP A 120 84.75 1.56 32.67
CA ASP A 120 85.54 1.86 33.85
C ASP A 120 84.90 2.96 34.72
N ALA A 121 85.55 3.28 35.85
CA ALA A 121 85.11 4.33 36.77
C ALA A 121 85.16 5.76 36.18
N SER A 122 85.75 5.95 34.99
CA SER A 122 85.74 7.21 34.24
C SER A 122 84.62 7.27 33.19
N GLY A 123 83.89 6.17 32.97
CA GLY A 123 82.88 6.03 31.91
C GLY A 123 83.46 5.63 30.55
N ALA A 124 84.71 5.17 30.49
CA ALA A 124 85.32 4.64 29.28
C ALA A 124 84.84 3.21 29.03
N VAL A 125 84.08 3.01 27.96
CA VAL A 125 83.53 1.71 27.56
C VAL A 125 84.65 0.87 26.93
N PHE A 126 84.86 -0.34 27.45
CA PHE A 126 85.85 -1.30 26.95
C PHE A 126 85.21 -2.59 26.38
N VAL A 127 83.88 -2.61 26.29
CA VAL A 127 83.07 -3.68 25.69
C VAL A 127 82.75 -3.34 24.23
N GLU A 128 82.93 -4.31 23.33
CA GLU A 128 82.48 -4.19 21.94
C GLU A 128 81.01 -4.61 21.83
N CYS A 129 80.18 -3.80 21.16
CA CYS A 129 78.79 -4.14 20.89
C CYS A 129 78.54 -4.23 19.38
N THR A 130 77.77 -5.24 18.94
CA THR A 130 77.16 -5.21 17.61
C THR A 130 75.63 -5.29 17.69
N ILE A 131 74.96 -4.67 16.71
CA ILE A 131 73.53 -4.77 16.47
C ILE A 131 73.36 -5.41 15.09
N ASN A 132 72.77 -6.61 15.03
CA ASN A 132 72.68 -7.46 13.84
C ASN A 132 74.02 -7.64 13.10
N GLY A 133 75.11 -7.82 13.85
CA GLY A 133 76.46 -7.96 13.29
C GLY A 133 77.08 -6.67 12.75
N LYS A 134 76.44 -5.50 12.93
CA LYS A 134 77.03 -4.17 12.64
C LYS A 134 77.59 -3.57 13.92
N ALA A 135 78.81 -3.03 13.88
CA ALA A 135 79.42 -2.39 15.03
C ALA A 135 78.58 -1.20 15.53
N ALA A 136 78.16 -1.26 16.80
CA ALA A 136 77.35 -0.23 17.45
C ALA A 136 78.24 0.73 18.25
N LYS A 137 77.83 1.99 18.38
CA LYS A 137 78.59 3.04 19.07
C LYS A 137 78.05 3.25 20.49
N PRO A 138 78.89 3.45 21.51
CA PRO A 138 78.41 3.75 22.86
C PRO A 138 77.83 5.18 22.96
N GLY A 139 76.58 5.28 23.43
CA GLY A 139 75.85 6.51 23.70
C GLY A 139 76.06 7.05 25.13
N TYR A 140 75.09 7.83 25.62
CA TYR A 140 74.94 8.23 27.03
C TYR A 140 73.58 7.72 27.53
N PRO A 141 73.40 7.41 28.83
CA PRO A 141 74.40 7.44 29.90
C PRO A 141 75.42 6.28 29.81
N ARG A 142 76.52 6.41 30.56
CA ARG A 142 77.56 5.39 30.72
C ARG A 142 77.88 5.27 32.21
N GLN A 143 77.57 4.12 32.80
CA GLN A 143 77.93 3.77 34.17
C GLN A 143 78.37 2.29 34.21
N PRO A 144 79.15 1.84 35.20
CA PRO A 144 79.76 0.50 35.17
C PRO A 144 78.76 -0.65 34.90
N GLY A 145 77.53 -0.56 35.40
CA GLY A 145 76.46 -1.54 35.18
C GLY A 145 75.41 -1.19 34.11
N ASN A 146 75.48 -0.05 33.42
CA ASN A 146 74.58 0.27 32.29
C ASN A 146 75.29 1.13 31.23
N VAL A 147 75.29 0.65 29.99
CA VAL A 147 75.79 1.38 28.82
C VAL A 147 74.79 1.26 27.69
N VAL A 148 74.41 2.40 27.14
CA VAL A 148 73.59 2.49 25.93
C VAL A 148 74.48 2.36 24.68
N PHE A 149 74.05 1.60 23.68
CA PHE A 149 74.68 1.51 22.36
C PHE A 149 73.68 1.91 21.26
N TYR A 150 74.17 2.37 20.11
CA TYR A 150 73.31 2.75 18.99
C TYR A 150 73.91 2.42 17.62
N TYR A 151 73.02 2.24 16.64
CA TYR A 151 73.34 2.05 15.22
C TYR A 151 72.42 2.93 14.34
N ASP A 152 73.01 3.51 13.29
CA ASP A 152 72.33 4.41 12.37
C ASP A 152 72.04 3.67 11.05
N PHE A 153 70.76 3.57 10.68
CA PHE A 153 70.31 3.05 9.39
C PHE A 153 70.42 4.13 8.30
N PRO A 154 70.61 3.73 7.02
CA PRO A 154 70.45 4.64 5.89
C PRO A 154 69.01 5.15 5.79
N ALA A 155 68.79 6.19 4.98
CA ALA A 155 67.45 6.71 4.74
C ALA A 155 66.54 5.64 4.11
N VAL A 156 65.32 5.52 4.63
CA VAL A 156 64.32 4.55 4.16
C VAL A 156 63.87 4.95 2.75
N GLU A 157 63.90 4.02 1.80
CA GLU A 157 63.45 4.32 0.43
C GLU A 157 61.97 4.71 0.39
N ARG A 158 61.63 5.67 -0.48
CA ARG A 158 60.24 6.01 -0.78
C ARG A 158 59.65 4.96 -1.72
N ASN A 159 59.01 3.94 -1.15
CA ASN A 159 58.03 3.16 -1.90
C ASN A 159 56.91 4.08 -2.43
N GLY A 160 56.30 3.72 -3.55
CA GLY A 160 55.34 4.56 -4.28
C GLY A 160 54.17 5.05 -3.42
N LEU A 161 53.60 6.20 -3.79
CA LEU A 161 52.45 6.77 -3.08
C LEU A 161 51.25 5.81 -3.14
N ASN A 162 50.58 5.63 -2.00
CA ASN A 162 49.33 4.88 -1.92
C ASN A 162 48.21 5.64 -2.66
N ILE A 163 47.35 4.93 -3.39
CA ILE A 163 46.20 5.54 -4.05
C ILE A 163 45.05 5.67 -3.04
N VAL A 164 44.41 6.84 -2.99
CA VAL A 164 43.13 7.00 -2.30
C VAL A 164 42.02 6.40 -3.16
N ASP A 165 41.48 5.24 -2.79
CA ASP A 165 40.48 4.54 -3.61
C ASP A 165 39.10 5.25 -3.60
N SER A 166 38.69 5.76 -2.44
CA SER A 166 37.38 6.42 -2.30
C SER A 166 37.34 7.48 -1.19
N VAL A 167 36.46 8.46 -1.36
CA VAL A 167 36.12 9.49 -0.38
C VAL A 167 34.60 9.58 -0.23
N GLN A 168 34.13 9.46 1.00
CA GLN A 168 32.73 9.69 1.38
C GLN A 168 32.60 11.07 2.02
N ILE A 169 31.69 11.87 1.49
CA ILE A 169 31.36 13.19 2.03
C ILE A 169 29.97 13.12 2.66
N LEU A 170 29.86 13.56 3.90
CA LEU A 170 28.67 13.46 4.73
C LEU A 170 28.19 14.86 5.15
N ASP A 171 26.92 14.91 5.56
CA ASP A 171 26.21 16.09 6.07
C ASP A 171 26.12 17.27 5.09
N VAL A 172 26.16 17.01 3.78
CA VAL A 172 25.91 18.05 2.76
C VAL A 172 24.41 18.40 2.72
N LEU A 173 24.01 19.49 3.38
CA LEU A 173 22.60 19.93 3.38
C LEU A 173 22.13 20.37 1.97
N LYS A 174 20.87 20.06 1.65
CA LYS A 174 20.23 20.49 0.39
C LYS A 174 19.85 21.98 0.49
N PRO A 175 20.03 22.78 -0.58
CA PRO A 175 19.64 24.18 -0.57
C PRO A 175 18.13 24.35 -0.63
N TYR A 176 17.58 25.32 0.11
CA TYR A 176 16.17 25.71 0.07
C TYR A 176 16.02 27.24 0.19
N ASP A 177 14.91 27.78 -0.32
CA ASP A 177 14.66 29.23 -0.42
C ASP A 177 14.77 29.91 0.95
N GLY A 178 15.64 30.92 1.07
CA GLY A 178 15.90 31.63 2.32
C GLY A 178 16.91 30.96 3.28
N ALA A 179 17.51 29.82 2.92
CA ALA A 179 18.58 29.19 3.71
C ALA A 179 19.97 29.76 3.38
N LEU A 180 20.88 29.68 4.34
CA LEU A 180 22.29 29.98 4.14
C LEU A 180 23.04 28.76 3.57
N PRO A 181 24.08 28.96 2.74
CA PRO A 181 24.95 27.90 2.24
C PRO A 181 25.77 27.23 3.36
N ASP A 182 25.41 25.98 3.66
CA ASP A 182 26.04 25.18 4.70
C ASP A 182 27.45 24.72 4.31
N ARG A 183 28.39 24.83 5.25
CA ARG A 183 29.81 24.50 5.08
C ARG A 183 30.31 23.48 6.11
N ALA A 184 29.42 22.95 6.96
CA ALA A 184 29.74 21.98 8.00
C ALA A 184 29.69 20.53 7.47
N VAL A 185 30.57 20.19 6.53
CA VAL A 185 30.64 18.84 5.94
C VAL A 185 31.75 18.00 6.57
N PHE A 186 31.64 16.67 6.48
CA PHE A 186 32.71 15.74 6.85
C PHE A 186 33.19 14.98 5.62
N ALA A 187 34.51 14.85 5.44
CA ALA A 187 35.10 13.99 4.41
C ALA A 187 35.87 12.85 5.06
N VAL A 188 35.56 11.61 4.66
CA VAL A 188 36.14 10.36 5.18
C VAL A 188 36.67 9.53 4.02
N GLY A 189 37.98 9.28 4.00
CA GLY A 189 38.63 8.39 3.05
C GLY A 189 39.99 7.96 3.60
N GLU A 190 40.40 6.72 3.34
CA GLU A 190 41.74 6.28 3.76
C GLU A 190 42.79 7.05 2.95
N GLY A 191 43.71 7.73 3.62
CA GLY A 191 44.71 8.56 2.94
C GLY A 191 44.26 9.96 2.54
N ALA A 192 43.03 10.38 2.83
CA ALA A 192 42.50 11.71 2.47
C ALA A 192 41.81 12.41 3.64
N LEU A 193 41.77 13.74 3.60
CA LEU A 193 41.04 14.57 4.56
C LEU A 193 40.52 15.86 3.94
N LEU A 194 39.48 16.44 4.56
CA LEU A 194 38.88 17.72 4.17
C LEU A 194 39.94 18.83 4.16
N ASP A 195 40.10 19.53 3.04
CA ASP A 195 41.07 20.62 2.96
C ASP A 195 40.49 21.90 3.56
N THR A 196 40.57 22.00 4.88
CA THR A 196 40.17 23.19 5.66
C THR A 196 41.13 24.38 5.54
N SER A 197 42.06 24.37 4.58
CA SER A 197 42.82 25.58 4.27
C SER A 197 42.00 26.47 3.34
N ASP A 198 41.71 27.70 3.78
CA ASP A 198 41.03 28.74 2.99
C ASP A 198 41.97 29.31 1.90
N SER A 199 42.71 28.42 1.22
CA SER A 199 43.77 28.71 0.25
C SER A 199 43.36 28.48 -1.21
N THR A 200 42.14 27.99 -1.43
CA THR A 200 41.54 27.74 -2.75
C THR A 200 40.42 28.76 -3.02
N ASP A 201 40.27 29.18 -4.28
CA ASP A 201 39.45 30.33 -4.71
C ASP A 201 38.01 30.34 -4.12
N GLY A 202 37.83 31.08 -3.01
CA GLY A 202 36.54 31.30 -2.34
C GLY A 202 36.01 30.14 -1.51
N ALA A 203 36.76 29.04 -1.34
CA ALA A 203 36.33 27.92 -0.49
C ALA A 203 36.61 28.23 0.99
N GLU A 204 35.61 28.06 1.85
CA GLU A 204 35.73 28.25 3.30
C GLU A 204 35.59 26.91 3.99
N ASN A 205 36.53 26.56 4.88
CA ASN A 205 36.62 25.22 5.50
C ASN A 205 36.61 24.07 4.47
N GLY A 206 37.08 24.31 3.25
CA GLY A 206 37.06 23.34 2.15
C GLY A 206 35.72 23.18 1.45
N VAL A 207 34.74 24.07 1.67
CA VAL A 207 33.42 24.04 1.02
C VAL A 207 33.17 25.32 0.23
N LEU A 208 32.68 25.14 -1.01
CA LEU A 208 32.36 26.22 -1.94
C LEU A 208 30.95 26.01 -2.51
N TRP A 209 30.08 27.01 -2.39
CA TRP A 209 28.77 27.03 -3.05
C TRP A 209 28.76 27.97 -4.24
N ILE A 210 28.05 27.60 -5.29
CA ILE A 210 27.97 28.31 -6.56
C ILE A 210 26.49 28.47 -6.95
N ASP A 211 26.07 29.70 -7.23
CA ASP A 211 24.82 30.00 -7.92
C ASP A 211 25.07 29.79 -9.41
N GLU A 212 24.71 28.61 -9.93
CA GLU A 212 24.92 28.23 -11.34
C GLU A 212 24.01 29.06 -12.29
N THR A 213 22.95 29.68 -11.75
CA THR A 213 22.06 30.56 -12.52
C THR A 213 22.66 31.95 -12.72
N GLU A 214 23.41 32.47 -11.74
CA GLU A 214 24.18 33.72 -11.89
C GLU A 214 25.65 33.50 -12.29
N GLY A 215 26.12 32.25 -12.34
CA GLY A 215 27.48 31.89 -12.74
C GLY A 215 28.56 32.34 -11.75
N ARG A 216 28.24 32.41 -10.45
CA ARG A 216 29.12 32.99 -9.42
C ARG A 216 29.14 32.21 -8.11
N ILE A 217 30.21 32.40 -7.35
CA ILE A 217 30.37 31.88 -5.99
C ILE A 217 29.37 32.59 -5.05
N MET A 218 28.84 31.85 -4.08
CA MET A 218 27.97 32.38 -3.02
C MET A 218 28.77 32.79 -1.78
N GLU A 219 28.54 34.03 -1.33
CA GLU A 219 29.08 34.54 -0.08
C GLU A 219 28.42 33.85 1.14
N PRO A 220 29.05 33.84 2.33
CA PRO A 220 28.55 33.09 3.50
C PRO A 220 27.20 33.58 4.05
N PHE A 221 26.84 34.82 3.75
CA PHE A 221 25.61 35.49 4.19
C PHE A 221 24.54 35.57 3.09
N GLU A 222 24.80 35.05 1.89
CA GLU A 222 23.80 35.04 0.82
C GLU A 222 22.79 33.92 1.02
N LEU A 223 21.52 34.24 0.80
CA LEU A 223 20.45 33.26 0.87
C LEU A 223 20.29 32.58 -0.49
N PHE A 224 20.09 31.26 -0.48
CA PHE A 224 19.59 30.55 -1.66
C PHE A 224 18.22 31.11 -2.06
N ARG A 225 17.97 31.20 -3.37
CA ARG A 225 16.74 31.79 -3.94
C ARG A 225 15.93 30.76 -4.73
N LYS A 226 14.60 30.82 -4.60
CA LYS A 226 13.68 30.10 -5.49
C LYS A 226 13.97 30.38 -6.97
N GLY A 227 13.83 29.36 -7.81
CA GLY A 227 14.10 29.41 -9.26
C GLY A 227 15.59 29.37 -9.64
N HIS A 228 16.52 29.53 -8.70
CA HIS A 228 17.96 29.39 -8.96
C HIS A 228 18.42 27.95 -8.80
N GLN A 229 19.43 27.60 -9.59
CA GLN A 229 20.17 26.34 -9.55
C GLN A 229 21.49 26.53 -8.79
N TYR A 230 21.84 25.57 -7.94
CA TYR A 230 23.04 25.66 -7.09
C TYR A 230 23.91 24.41 -7.20
N SER A 231 25.22 24.57 -7.10
CA SER A 231 26.15 23.47 -6.89
C SER A 231 27.02 23.69 -5.65
N VAL A 232 27.49 22.58 -5.08
CA VAL A 232 28.48 22.57 -3.99
C VAL A 232 29.72 21.82 -4.47
N ARG A 233 30.89 22.35 -4.11
CA ARG A 233 32.18 21.69 -4.26
C ARG A 233 32.83 21.53 -2.89
N VAL A 234 33.38 20.35 -2.62
CA VAL A 234 34.04 20.02 -1.36
C VAL A 234 35.45 19.55 -1.68
N PHE A 235 36.44 20.23 -1.13
CA PHE A 235 37.86 20.07 -1.40
C PHE A 235 38.50 19.12 -0.39
N VAL A 236 39.33 18.20 -0.89
CA VAL A 236 40.07 17.24 -0.08
C VAL A 236 41.53 17.19 -0.52
N LYS A 237 42.40 16.89 0.45
CA LYS A 237 43.85 16.70 0.23
C LYS A 237 44.29 15.30 0.64
N ALA A 238 45.27 14.79 -0.07
CA ALA A 238 45.93 13.53 0.25
C ALA A 238 46.87 13.73 1.45
N LEU A 239 46.97 12.70 2.30
CA LEU A 239 47.96 12.62 3.36
C LEU A 239 49.36 12.39 2.80
N ASP A 240 50.40 12.69 3.59
CA ASP A 240 51.78 12.38 3.23
C ASP A 240 51.91 10.88 2.91
N GLY A 241 52.41 10.58 1.71
CA GLY A 241 52.50 9.21 1.19
C GLY A 241 51.30 8.73 0.36
N TRP A 242 50.28 9.58 0.12
CA TRP A 242 49.09 9.25 -0.67
C TRP A 242 48.91 10.13 -1.93
N THR A 243 48.05 9.70 -2.85
CA THR A 243 47.73 10.36 -4.13
C THR A 243 46.30 10.06 -4.60
N PHE A 244 45.65 11.01 -5.28
CA PHE A 244 44.34 10.81 -5.93
C PHE A 244 44.43 10.30 -7.39
N LYS A 245 45.66 10.16 -7.91
CA LYS A 245 45.93 9.71 -9.29
C LYS A 245 46.75 8.43 -9.36
N ASP A 246 46.53 7.67 -10.43
CA ASP A 246 47.30 6.47 -10.79
C ASP A 246 48.71 6.80 -11.35
N ALA A 247 49.42 5.78 -11.82
CA ALA A 247 50.77 5.91 -12.38
C ALA A 247 50.79 6.63 -13.75
N GLU A 248 49.69 6.51 -14.50
CA GLU A 248 49.44 7.15 -15.80
C GLU A 248 49.01 8.62 -15.64
N GLY A 249 48.56 9.01 -14.44
CA GLY A 249 48.16 10.36 -14.05
C GLY A 249 46.66 10.64 -14.12
N ALA A 250 45.82 9.62 -14.36
CA ALA A 250 44.37 9.74 -14.34
C ALA A 250 43.82 9.68 -12.90
N ILE A 251 42.60 10.19 -12.69
CA ILE A 251 41.93 10.14 -11.38
C ILE A 251 41.57 8.69 -11.07
N ALA A 252 42.15 8.16 -9.99
CA ALA A 252 41.89 6.80 -9.51
C ALA A 252 40.86 6.75 -8.37
N THR A 253 40.50 7.91 -7.81
CA THR A 253 39.63 8.04 -6.65
C THR A 253 38.15 8.20 -7.03
N THR A 254 37.28 7.48 -6.31
CA THR A 254 35.81 7.63 -6.41
C THR A 254 35.24 8.49 -5.28
N GLY A 255 34.11 9.16 -5.50
CA GLY A 255 33.50 10.08 -4.53
C GLY A 255 32.00 9.88 -4.35
N THR A 256 31.52 10.08 -3.13
CA THR A 256 30.08 10.21 -2.84
C THR A 256 29.78 11.42 -1.94
N MET A 257 28.59 11.99 -2.08
CA MET A 257 28.03 13.02 -1.20
C MET A 257 26.67 12.55 -0.66
N ASN A 258 26.59 12.29 0.64
CA ASN A 258 25.46 11.67 1.33
C ASN A 258 25.02 10.35 0.65
N GLY A 259 25.98 9.48 0.33
CA GLY A 259 25.76 8.18 -0.31
C GLY A 259 25.56 8.19 -1.82
N GLU A 260 25.34 9.37 -2.43
CA GLU A 260 25.10 9.52 -3.88
C GLU A 260 26.41 9.80 -4.63
N PRO A 261 26.61 9.28 -5.87
CA PRO A 261 27.82 9.52 -6.64
C PRO A 261 28.12 11.01 -6.85
N ALA A 262 29.34 11.43 -6.55
CA ALA A 262 29.80 12.81 -6.70
C ALA A 262 31.03 12.85 -7.63
N PRO A 263 30.94 13.47 -8.83
CA PRO A 263 32.07 13.62 -9.74
C PRO A 263 33.22 14.41 -9.11
N GLY A 264 34.43 13.87 -9.22
CA GLY A 264 35.67 14.47 -8.71
C GLY A 264 36.56 15.07 -9.81
N ALA A 265 37.32 16.12 -9.47
CA ALA A 265 38.31 16.74 -10.35
C ALA A 265 39.53 17.21 -9.56
N LEU A 266 40.74 17.02 -10.11
CA LEU A 266 41.99 17.44 -9.48
C LEU A 266 42.11 18.98 -9.44
N CYS A 267 42.68 19.51 -8.36
CA CYS A 267 42.98 20.94 -8.22
C CYS A 267 44.31 21.34 -8.91
N GLY A 268 44.92 20.43 -9.67
CA GLY A 268 46.19 20.61 -10.39
C GLY A 268 46.91 19.27 -10.62
N ASP A 269 48.03 19.32 -11.34
CA ASP A 269 48.71 18.11 -11.85
C ASP A 269 49.42 17.26 -10.77
N SER A 270 49.51 17.75 -9.54
CA SER A 270 50.24 17.06 -8.45
C SER A 270 49.56 15.76 -8.00
N GLY A 271 48.23 15.67 -8.09
CA GLY A 271 47.45 14.58 -7.49
C GLY A 271 47.31 14.68 -5.97
N ALA A 272 47.75 15.79 -5.35
CA ALA A 272 47.72 15.97 -3.90
C ALA A 272 46.42 16.61 -3.38
N ALA A 273 45.61 17.22 -4.25
CA ALA A 273 44.34 17.84 -3.91
C ALA A 273 43.31 17.66 -5.04
N MET A 274 42.05 17.45 -4.67
CA MET A 274 40.92 17.36 -5.59
C MET A 274 39.66 17.93 -4.93
N TYR A 275 38.64 18.25 -5.73
CA TYR A 275 37.30 18.52 -5.22
C TYR A 275 36.30 17.51 -5.77
N PHE A 276 35.28 17.21 -4.99
CA PHE A 276 34.06 16.54 -5.45
C PHE A 276 32.94 17.55 -5.58
N SER A 277 32.02 17.33 -6.52
CA SER A 277 30.96 18.28 -6.84
C SER A 277 29.58 17.63 -6.91
N ARG A 278 28.54 18.40 -6.55
CA ARG A 278 27.14 18.01 -6.74
C ARG A 278 26.31 19.23 -7.08
N THR A 279 25.53 19.12 -8.15
CA THR A 279 24.56 20.14 -8.57
C THR A 279 23.16 19.72 -8.13
N PHE A 280 22.42 20.65 -7.54
CA PHE A 280 21.02 20.47 -7.17
C PHE A 280 20.11 20.98 -8.31
N PRO A 281 18.89 20.46 -8.47
CA PRO A 281 17.90 21.07 -9.36
C PRO A 281 17.55 22.49 -8.90
N GLN A 282 16.88 23.27 -9.76
CA GLN A 282 16.37 24.59 -9.37
C GLN A 282 15.50 24.49 -8.11
N ILE A 283 15.71 25.40 -7.16
CA ILE A 283 14.92 25.43 -5.93
C ILE A 283 13.45 25.70 -6.31
N PRO A 284 12.52 24.79 -5.99
CA PRO A 284 11.12 24.94 -6.38
C PRO A 284 10.51 26.18 -5.73
N GLU A 285 9.59 26.85 -6.42
CA GLU A 285 8.84 27.93 -5.80
C GLU A 285 8.05 27.43 -4.59
N ARG A 286 8.07 28.21 -3.50
CA ARG A 286 7.27 27.92 -2.31
C ARG A 286 5.78 27.93 -2.67
N LYS A 287 5.20 26.74 -2.78
CA LYS A 287 3.77 26.55 -2.98
C LYS A 287 3.00 27.00 -1.73
N MET A 288 1.91 27.75 -1.92
CA MET A 288 1.00 28.10 -0.83
C MET A 288 0.26 26.86 -0.34
N ARG A 289 0.22 26.63 0.97
CA ARG A 289 -0.53 25.52 1.55
C ARG A 289 -2.02 25.81 1.47
N VAL A 290 -2.80 24.84 1.00
CA VAL A 290 -4.25 24.82 1.15
C VAL A 290 -4.54 24.40 2.60
N GLU A 291 -5.18 25.26 3.38
CA GLU A 291 -5.50 24.95 4.78
C GLU A 291 -6.71 24.02 4.90
N SER A 292 -7.73 24.22 4.06
CA SER A 292 -8.91 23.37 3.98
C SER A 292 -9.58 23.39 2.60
N VAL A 293 -10.35 22.34 2.31
CA VAL A 293 -11.15 22.20 1.07
C VAL A 293 -12.63 22.01 1.42
N ALA A 294 -13.50 22.88 0.91
CA ALA A 294 -14.94 22.77 1.10
C ALA A 294 -15.60 22.20 -0.16
N ILE A 295 -16.19 21.01 -0.07
CA ILE A 295 -16.87 20.34 -1.18
C ILE A 295 -18.37 20.43 -0.95
N SER A 296 -19.12 20.65 -2.02
CA SER A 296 -20.57 20.87 -2.00
C SER A 296 -21.26 20.20 -3.18
N ASN A 297 -22.59 20.24 -3.20
CA ASN A 297 -23.44 19.69 -4.27
C ASN A 297 -23.32 18.15 -4.47
N VAL A 298 -22.82 17.43 -3.46
CA VAL A 298 -22.84 15.96 -3.43
C VAL A 298 -24.18 15.52 -2.86
N LYS A 299 -25.13 15.08 -3.69
CA LYS A 299 -26.43 14.63 -3.16
C LYS A 299 -26.25 13.43 -2.23
N ALA A 300 -27.01 13.39 -1.14
CA ALA A 300 -27.06 12.21 -0.28
C ALA A 300 -27.72 11.05 -1.04
N PRO A 301 -27.30 9.80 -0.81
CA PRO A 301 -27.90 8.65 -1.46
C PRO A 301 -29.34 8.45 -0.95
N VAL A 302 -30.24 8.10 -1.87
CA VAL A 302 -31.66 7.81 -1.62
C VAL A 302 -32.01 6.56 -2.41
N ALA A 303 -32.63 5.58 -1.77
CA ALA A 303 -32.95 4.31 -2.41
C ALA A 303 -33.85 4.52 -3.66
N GLY A 304 -33.51 3.87 -4.77
CA GLY A 304 -34.12 4.07 -6.08
C GLY A 304 -33.67 5.32 -6.85
N GLU A 305 -32.94 6.27 -6.24
CA GLU A 305 -32.32 7.39 -6.97
C GLU A 305 -30.93 7.03 -7.51
N LYS A 306 -30.47 7.79 -8.50
CA LYS A 306 -29.15 7.63 -9.15
C LYS A 306 -28.04 8.41 -8.43
N PRO A 307 -26.78 7.95 -8.48
CA PRO A 307 -25.64 8.70 -7.98
C PRO A 307 -25.46 10.04 -8.72
N SER A 308 -25.05 11.06 -7.97
CA SER A 308 -24.78 12.43 -8.47
C SER A 308 -23.28 12.67 -8.52
N TYR A 309 -22.80 13.19 -9.65
CA TYR A 309 -21.37 13.44 -9.90
C TYR A 309 -21.04 14.94 -10.05
N ASP A 310 -21.94 15.81 -9.56
CA ASP A 310 -21.91 17.26 -9.75
C ASP A 310 -21.16 18.01 -8.64
N ALA A 311 -20.15 17.39 -8.03
CA ALA A 311 -19.47 17.94 -6.86
C ALA A 311 -18.76 19.26 -7.19
N LEU A 312 -18.98 20.28 -6.36
CA LEU A 312 -18.35 21.60 -6.50
C LEU A 312 -17.33 21.83 -5.38
N VAL A 313 -16.06 21.94 -5.76
CA VAL A 313 -14.94 22.30 -4.88
C VAL A 313 -14.90 23.82 -4.70
N MET A 314 -14.95 24.27 -3.45
CA MET A 314 -14.86 25.66 -3.01
C MET A 314 -13.66 25.86 -2.08
N GLY A 315 -13.06 27.04 -2.15
CA GLY A 315 -11.86 27.41 -1.40
C GLY A 315 -10.78 27.97 -2.31
N ALA A 316 -9.71 28.48 -1.71
CA ALA A 316 -8.53 28.92 -2.46
C ALA A 316 -7.54 27.75 -2.62
N GLY A 317 -6.97 27.60 -3.81
CA GLY A 317 -5.80 26.75 -4.03
C GLY A 317 -6.03 25.29 -4.40
N ALA A 318 -7.29 24.82 -4.44
CA ALA A 318 -7.64 23.50 -4.94
C ALA A 318 -8.84 23.56 -5.89
N VAL A 319 -8.90 22.61 -6.83
CA VAL A 319 -10.02 22.43 -7.77
C VAL A 319 -10.37 20.95 -7.91
N LEU A 320 -11.56 20.68 -8.42
CA LEU A 320 -12.00 19.32 -8.77
C LEU A 320 -11.00 18.69 -9.75
N ASN A 321 -10.65 17.44 -9.51
CA ASN A 321 -9.81 16.66 -10.41
C ASN A 321 -10.72 15.89 -11.35
N GLU A 322 -11.04 16.50 -12.51
CA GLU A 322 -11.98 16.02 -13.55
C GLU A 322 -11.54 14.68 -14.23
N ILE A 323 -11.34 13.64 -13.43
CA ILE A 323 -11.10 12.28 -13.88
C ILE A 323 -12.43 11.69 -14.33
N ASN A 324 -12.48 11.34 -15.61
CA ASN A 324 -13.58 10.60 -16.23
C ASN A 324 -13.03 9.25 -16.71
N ARG A 325 -13.50 8.14 -16.12
CA ARG A 325 -13.11 6.76 -16.50
C ARG A 325 -14.30 5.79 -16.47
N PRO A 326 -15.30 5.95 -17.35
CA PRO A 326 -16.28 4.88 -17.56
C PRO A 326 -15.56 3.59 -18.04
N PRO A 327 -15.98 2.39 -17.60
CA PRO A 327 -17.14 2.09 -16.76
C PRO A 327 -16.85 2.04 -15.24
N PHE A 328 -15.67 2.49 -14.77
CA PHE A 328 -15.21 2.29 -13.38
C PHE A 328 -15.82 3.24 -12.34
N GLY A 329 -17.00 3.80 -12.59
CA GLY A 329 -17.70 4.69 -11.64
C GLY A 329 -17.06 6.05 -11.35
N PHE A 330 -16.00 6.42 -12.07
CA PHE A 330 -15.39 7.75 -12.02
C PHE A 330 -16.02 8.67 -13.06
N GLU A 331 -16.87 9.60 -12.61
CA GLU A 331 -17.42 10.67 -13.45
C GLU A 331 -17.17 12.03 -12.77
N ASN A 332 -16.63 12.99 -13.52
CA ASN A 332 -16.26 14.34 -13.08
C ASN A 332 -15.42 14.39 -11.78
N GLY A 333 -14.53 13.43 -11.54
CA GLY A 333 -13.74 13.38 -10.31
C GLY A 333 -14.50 12.93 -9.06
N VAL A 334 -15.77 12.52 -9.21
CA VAL A 334 -16.56 11.88 -8.16
C VAL A 334 -16.61 10.38 -8.43
N MET A 335 -16.49 9.59 -7.37
CA MET A 335 -16.67 8.14 -7.40
C MET A 335 -17.60 7.72 -6.27
N TRP A 336 -18.60 6.91 -6.60
CA TRP A 336 -19.51 6.29 -5.64
C TRP A 336 -19.19 4.80 -5.51
N ILE A 337 -19.23 4.28 -4.29
CA ILE A 337 -19.01 2.87 -3.96
C ILE A 337 -20.20 2.37 -3.15
N ASP A 338 -20.79 1.26 -3.58
CA ASP A 338 -21.59 0.40 -2.73
C ASP A 338 -20.64 -0.39 -1.83
N ASP A 339 -20.56 -0.01 -0.56
CA ASP A 339 -19.64 -0.61 0.42
C ASP A 339 -20.15 -1.97 0.93
N THR A 340 -21.44 -2.26 0.71
CA THR A 340 -22.08 -3.52 1.09
C THR A 340 -21.78 -4.62 0.07
N GLU A 341 -21.81 -4.27 -1.22
CA GLU A 341 -21.43 -5.17 -2.32
C GLU A 341 -19.94 -5.07 -2.71
N GLY A 342 -19.23 -4.03 -2.25
CA GLY A 342 -17.83 -3.78 -2.57
C GLY A 342 -17.60 -3.36 -4.03
N ARG A 343 -18.56 -2.68 -4.67
CA ARG A 343 -18.52 -2.31 -6.09
C ARG A 343 -18.65 -0.81 -6.34
N TYR A 344 -18.08 -0.36 -7.46
CA TYR A 344 -18.25 1.01 -7.96
C TYR A 344 -19.63 1.19 -8.60
N LEU A 345 -20.25 2.34 -8.39
CA LEU A 345 -21.51 2.76 -9.00
C LEU A 345 -21.26 3.68 -10.20
N THR A 346 -22.07 3.52 -11.24
CA THR A 346 -22.10 4.35 -12.46
C THR A 346 -23.37 5.20 -12.52
N SER A 347 -23.44 6.17 -13.44
CA SER A 347 -24.67 6.92 -13.76
C SER A 347 -25.86 6.08 -14.27
N TYR A 348 -25.69 4.77 -14.47
CA TYR A 348 -26.77 3.83 -14.79
C TYR A 348 -27.37 3.13 -13.57
N ASP A 349 -26.62 3.03 -12.48
CA ASP A 349 -27.04 2.36 -11.24
C ASP A 349 -28.01 3.22 -10.41
N THR A 350 -28.70 2.57 -9.46
CA THR A 350 -29.47 3.20 -8.38
C THR A 350 -28.91 2.78 -7.02
N PHE A 351 -29.09 3.62 -6.01
CA PHE A 351 -28.81 3.24 -4.62
C PHE A 351 -29.87 2.27 -4.11
N GLN A 352 -29.48 1.33 -3.26
CA GLN A 352 -30.35 0.29 -2.74
C GLN A 352 -30.69 0.49 -1.26
N ALA A 353 -31.92 0.14 -0.88
CA ALA A 353 -32.33 0.15 0.53
C ALA A 353 -31.53 -0.88 1.36
N GLY A 354 -31.15 -0.52 2.60
CA GLY A 354 -30.35 -1.39 3.46
C GLY A 354 -28.85 -1.46 3.14
N HIS A 355 -28.36 -0.71 2.14
CA HIS A 355 -26.93 -0.69 1.78
C HIS A 355 -26.19 0.52 2.38
N HIS A 356 -24.89 0.36 2.55
CA HIS A 356 -23.93 1.41 2.94
C HIS A 356 -23.23 1.98 1.70
N TYR A 357 -23.06 3.30 1.66
CA TYR A 357 -22.47 4.00 0.52
C TYR A 357 -21.31 4.90 0.92
N LEU A 358 -20.22 4.85 0.14
CA LEU A 358 -19.12 5.81 0.21
C LEU A 358 -19.13 6.71 -1.02
N VAL A 359 -18.84 7.98 -0.82
CA VAL A 359 -18.52 8.92 -1.91
C VAL A 359 -17.10 9.44 -1.75
N TYR A 360 -16.32 9.36 -2.82
CA TYR A 360 -14.97 9.93 -2.95
C TYR A 360 -15.03 11.10 -3.93
N VAL A 361 -14.47 12.24 -3.55
CA VAL A 361 -14.32 13.40 -4.44
C VAL A 361 -12.84 13.75 -4.55
N TYR A 362 -12.31 13.61 -5.76
CA TYR A 362 -10.90 13.82 -6.07
C TYR A 362 -10.63 15.29 -6.39
N VAL A 363 -9.53 15.80 -5.85
CA VAL A 363 -9.09 17.19 -6.02
C VAL A 363 -7.63 17.26 -6.44
N LYS A 364 -7.25 18.39 -7.03
CA LYS A 364 -5.86 18.72 -7.36
C LYS A 364 -5.57 20.15 -6.90
N PRO A 365 -4.34 20.44 -6.43
CA PRO A 365 -3.95 21.81 -6.12
C PRO A 365 -3.88 22.63 -7.41
N LEU A 366 -4.18 23.92 -7.30
CA LEU A 366 -3.91 24.90 -8.35
C LEU A 366 -2.40 25.12 -8.52
N GLU A 367 -2.02 25.71 -9.66
CA GLU A 367 -0.64 26.14 -9.87
C GLU A 367 -0.19 27.12 -8.77
N GLY A 368 1.00 26.90 -8.22
CA GLY A 368 1.50 27.64 -7.06
C GLY A 368 0.94 27.19 -5.70
N TRP A 369 0.11 26.15 -5.63
CA TRP A 369 -0.46 25.61 -4.37
C TRP A 369 -0.03 24.17 -4.08
N THR A 370 -0.16 23.76 -2.81
CA THR A 370 0.10 22.40 -2.32
C THR A 370 -0.93 21.98 -1.27
N LEU A 371 -1.30 20.69 -1.29
CA LEU A 371 -2.13 20.04 -0.27
C LEU A 371 -1.28 19.31 0.80
N LEU A 372 0.05 19.39 0.67
CA LEU A 372 1.02 18.77 1.57
C LEU A 372 1.50 19.78 2.62
N ASN A 373 1.83 19.29 3.81
CA ASN A 373 2.54 20.05 4.85
C ASN A 373 4.05 20.17 4.55
N ASP A 374 4.78 20.85 5.43
CA ASP A 374 6.22 21.10 5.28
C ASP A 374 7.08 19.82 5.39
N MET A 375 6.52 18.70 5.86
CA MET A 375 7.17 17.38 5.90
C MET A 375 6.91 16.56 4.61
N GLY A 376 6.02 17.04 3.73
CA GLY A 376 5.63 16.36 2.49
C GLY A 376 4.41 15.44 2.66
N ASP A 377 3.84 15.34 3.86
CA ASP A 377 2.65 14.53 4.13
C ASP A 377 1.37 15.30 3.78
N PHE A 378 0.33 14.59 3.35
CA PHE A 378 -0.97 15.18 3.07
C PHE A 378 -1.72 15.45 4.38
N ASP A 379 -2.02 16.72 4.63
CA ASP A 379 -2.52 17.25 5.91
C ASP A 379 -3.49 18.42 5.65
N THR A 380 -4.35 18.28 4.64
CA THR A 380 -5.38 19.28 4.32
C THR A 380 -6.73 18.79 4.87
N GLN A 381 -7.38 19.60 5.71
CA GLN A 381 -8.72 19.28 6.21
C GLN A 381 -9.77 19.50 5.12
N GLY A 382 -10.93 18.84 5.23
CA GLY A 382 -12.00 19.10 4.28
C GLY A 382 -13.39 18.68 4.75
N THR A 383 -14.39 19.17 4.03
CA THR A 383 -15.80 18.88 4.31
C THR A 383 -16.54 18.53 3.03
N ILE A 384 -17.53 17.64 3.10
CA ILE A 384 -18.49 17.36 2.03
C ILE A 384 -19.88 17.78 2.53
N ASN A 385 -20.48 18.76 1.85
CA ASN A 385 -21.70 19.48 2.25
C ASN A 385 -21.63 20.04 3.69
N GLY A 386 -20.47 20.55 4.10
CA GLY A 386 -20.26 21.11 5.44
C GLY A 386 -20.13 20.09 6.58
N VAL A 387 -20.14 18.79 6.28
CA VAL A 387 -19.78 17.72 7.23
C VAL A 387 -18.32 17.35 7.00
N GLU A 388 -17.56 17.16 8.08
CA GLU A 388 -16.16 16.72 8.04
C GLU A 388 -16.00 15.45 7.19
N ALA A 389 -15.00 15.45 6.31
CA ALA A 389 -14.72 14.36 5.38
C ALA A 389 -13.31 13.81 5.64
N VAL A 390 -13.15 12.49 5.52
CA VAL A 390 -11.84 11.85 5.69
C VAL A 390 -11.01 12.14 4.44
N ALA A 391 -9.83 12.68 4.65
CA ALA A 391 -8.96 13.14 3.59
C ALA A 391 -7.84 12.10 3.34
N GLY A 392 -7.47 11.87 2.08
CA GLY A 392 -6.42 10.90 1.73
C GLY A 392 -5.80 11.13 0.35
N ALA A 393 -4.88 10.24 -0.02
CA ALA A 393 -4.21 10.23 -1.32
C ALA A 393 -4.01 8.79 -1.82
N ASP A 394 -4.16 8.58 -3.12
CA ASP A 394 -3.91 7.31 -3.80
C ASP A 394 -3.25 7.53 -5.19
N THR A 395 -3.27 6.51 -6.05
CA THR A 395 -2.72 6.57 -7.42
C THR A 395 -3.57 7.39 -8.42
N ASN A 396 -4.80 7.77 -8.06
CA ASN A 396 -5.68 8.65 -8.83
C ASN A 396 -5.59 10.11 -8.37
N GLY A 397 -5.18 10.36 -7.13
CA GLY A 397 -4.81 11.69 -6.64
C GLY A 397 -5.15 11.90 -5.17
N TYR A 398 -5.33 13.18 -4.79
CA TYR A 398 -5.85 13.54 -3.48
C TYR A 398 -7.38 13.44 -3.49
N TYR A 399 -7.96 12.93 -2.42
CA TYR A 399 -9.41 12.80 -2.28
C TYR A 399 -9.88 13.21 -0.89
N PHE A 400 -11.16 13.58 -0.84
CA PHE A 400 -11.94 13.62 0.38
C PHE A 400 -13.08 12.62 0.21
N PHE A 401 -13.29 11.76 1.20
CA PHE A 401 -14.37 10.79 1.18
C PHE A 401 -15.25 10.88 2.42
N ARG A 402 -16.49 10.45 2.25
CA ARG A 402 -17.47 10.36 3.32
C ARG A 402 -18.32 9.11 3.13
N GLY A 403 -18.54 8.38 4.22
CA GLY A 403 -19.57 7.36 4.28
C GLY A 403 -20.93 7.95 4.64
N PHE A 404 -21.97 7.31 4.12
CA PHE A 404 -23.34 7.47 4.56
C PHE A 404 -23.72 6.24 5.41
N ASP A 405 -24.50 6.47 6.45
CA ASP A 405 -25.08 5.38 7.24
C ASP A 405 -25.91 4.46 6.34
N GLN A 406 -26.18 3.23 6.82
CA GLN A 406 -27.03 2.28 6.13
C GLN A 406 -28.32 2.97 5.70
N LEU A 407 -28.63 2.98 4.40
CA LEU A 407 -29.91 3.51 3.95
C LEU A 407 -31.01 2.74 4.67
N PRO A 408 -32.02 3.43 5.25
CA PRO A 408 -33.07 2.75 5.97
C PRO A 408 -33.61 1.60 5.13
N ALA A 409 -33.64 0.39 5.70
CA ALA A 409 -34.38 -0.71 5.09
C ALA A 409 -35.82 -0.20 4.93
N GLY A 410 -36.23 0.06 3.69
CA GLY A 410 -37.53 0.64 3.41
C GLY A 410 -38.61 -0.28 3.97
N GLU A 411 -39.69 0.30 4.49
CA GLU A 411 -40.91 -0.48 4.66
C GLU A 411 -41.31 -0.99 3.28
N THR A 412 -41.14 -2.29 3.03
CA THR A 412 -41.46 -2.90 1.75
C THR A 412 -42.95 -2.76 1.51
N LYS A 413 -43.34 -1.91 0.57
CA LYS A 413 -44.74 -1.61 0.31
C LYS A 413 -45.38 -2.76 -0.45
N THR A 414 -46.55 -3.19 0.00
CA THR A 414 -47.36 -4.13 -0.79
C THR A 414 -47.86 -3.43 -2.05
N VAL A 415 -47.74 -4.07 -3.20
CA VAL A 415 -48.43 -3.65 -4.42
C VAL A 415 -49.89 -4.06 -4.28
N ASP A 416 -50.81 -3.09 -4.23
CA ASP A 416 -52.24 -3.41 -4.05
C ASP A 416 -52.81 -4.10 -5.30
N ARG A 417 -52.45 -3.63 -6.50
CA ARG A 417 -53.00 -4.11 -7.77
C ARG A 417 -52.04 -3.97 -8.95
N VAL A 418 -52.09 -4.95 -9.84
CA VAL A 418 -51.42 -4.98 -11.15
C VAL A 418 -52.49 -5.21 -12.22
N ASP A 419 -52.61 -4.30 -13.16
CA ASP A 419 -53.48 -4.44 -14.33
C ASP A 419 -52.60 -4.39 -15.58
N ILE A 420 -52.62 -5.46 -16.37
CA ILE A 420 -51.81 -5.58 -17.59
C ILE A 420 -52.73 -5.62 -18.80
N VAL A 421 -52.46 -4.75 -19.78
CA VAL A 421 -53.17 -4.74 -21.07
C VAL A 421 -52.22 -5.24 -22.15
N ILE A 422 -52.54 -6.39 -22.74
CA ILE A 422 -51.81 -6.99 -23.85
C ILE A 422 -52.68 -7.05 -25.10
N PRO A 423 -52.11 -6.87 -26.31
CA PRO A 423 -52.81 -7.16 -27.55
C PRO A 423 -53.27 -8.62 -27.56
N ALA A 424 -54.59 -8.82 -27.64
CA ALA A 424 -55.17 -10.14 -27.81
C ALA A 424 -54.75 -10.74 -29.17
N PRO A 425 -54.39 -12.03 -29.25
CA PRO A 425 -54.15 -12.71 -30.51
C PRO A 425 -55.33 -12.59 -31.47
N VAL A 426 -55.10 -11.92 -32.62
CA VAL A 426 -56.06 -11.81 -33.73
C VAL A 426 -55.42 -12.45 -34.96
N ALA A 427 -56.18 -13.26 -35.70
CA ALA A 427 -55.67 -13.93 -36.89
C ALA A 427 -55.09 -12.90 -37.89
N GLY A 428 -53.82 -13.10 -38.28
CA GLY A 428 -53.06 -12.20 -39.14
C GLY A 428 -52.37 -11.02 -38.44
N SER A 429 -52.52 -10.83 -37.12
CA SER A 429 -51.71 -9.87 -36.35
C SER A 429 -50.43 -10.52 -35.81
N HIS A 430 -49.46 -9.68 -35.46
CA HIS A 430 -48.20 -10.11 -34.85
C HIS A 430 -48.28 -10.14 -33.31
N PRO A 431 -47.51 -11.01 -32.63
CA PRO A 431 -47.22 -10.89 -31.21
C PRO A 431 -46.61 -9.53 -30.87
N ALA A 432 -47.00 -8.96 -29.72
CA ALA A 432 -46.62 -7.61 -29.35
C ALA A 432 -46.48 -7.47 -27.82
N PRO A 433 -45.63 -6.55 -27.34
CA PRO A 433 -45.44 -6.30 -25.91
C PRO A 433 -46.68 -5.64 -25.26
N PRO A 434 -46.75 -5.59 -23.92
CA PRO A 434 -47.78 -4.85 -23.18
C PRO A 434 -47.87 -3.38 -23.61
N ALA A 435 -49.10 -2.85 -23.57
CA ALA A 435 -49.36 -1.43 -23.78
C ALA A 435 -48.79 -0.56 -22.66
N GLU A 436 -48.93 -1.01 -21.41
CA GLU A 436 -48.29 -0.45 -20.22
C GLU A 436 -47.38 -1.51 -19.60
N ARG A 437 -46.16 -1.10 -19.22
CA ARG A 437 -45.06 -2.00 -18.82
C ARG A 437 -44.62 -1.78 -17.38
N GLU A 438 -45.20 -0.79 -16.71
CA GLU A 438 -44.90 -0.45 -15.33
C GLU A 438 -46.08 0.28 -14.69
N GLY A 439 -46.18 0.17 -13.37
CA GLY A 439 -47.14 0.92 -12.57
C GLY A 439 -46.55 1.30 -11.21
N GLU A 440 -47.42 1.57 -10.25
CA GLU A 440 -47.00 1.82 -8.87
C GLU A 440 -46.48 0.51 -8.24
N GLY A 441 -45.16 0.46 -8.00
CA GLY A 441 -44.51 -0.67 -7.36
C GLY A 441 -44.24 -1.91 -8.21
N TRP A 442 -44.54 -1.89 -9.51
CA TRP A 442 -44.32 -3.06 -10.40
C TRP A 442 -43.86 -2.68 -11.81
N GLN A 443 -43.23 -3.63 -12.51
CA GLN A 443 -42.80 -3.54 -13.91
C GLN A 443 -42.80 -4.92 -14.58
N THR A 444 -42.92 -4.99 -15.91
CA THR A 444 -42.69 -6.23 -16.68
C THR A 444 -41.21 -6.45 -16.95
N ALA A 445 -40.81 -7.67 -17.33
CA ALA A 445 -39.43 -7.93 -17.77
C ALA A 445 -39.05 -7.07 -18.99
N VAL A 446 -37.78 -6.71 -19.14
CA VAL A 446 -37.28 -6.08 -20.39
C VAL A 446 -36.90 -7.14 -21.42
N SER A 447 -37.18 -6.89 -22.70
CA SER A 447 -36.76 -7.77 -23.79
C SER A 447 -35.23 -7.91 -23.87
N SER A 448 -34.76 -9.09 -24.25
CA SER A 448 -33.34 -9.38 -24.45
C SER A 448 -33.09 -9.83 -25.89
N PRO A 449 -32.11 -9.25 -26.61
CA PRO A 449 -31.74 -9.72 -27.95
C PRO A 449 -31.29 -11.19 -28.01
N ALA A 450 -30.92 -11.78 -26.87
CA ALA A 450 -30.56 -13.19 -26.75
C ALA A 450 -31.78 -14.13 -26.65
N ASN A 451 -32.99 -13.60 -26.43
CA ASN A 451 -34.23 -14.37 -26.28
C ASN A 451 -35.39 -13.69 -27.02
N PRO A 452 -35.55 -13.92 -28.35
CA PRO A 452 -36.52 -13.22 -29.19
C PRO A 452 -37.99 -13.60 -28.92
N TYR A 453 -38.22 -14.58 -28.04
CA TYR A 453 -39.55 -15.06 -27.67
C TYR A 453 -40.19 -14.28 -26.51
N TRP A 454 -39.45 -13.35 -25.88
CA TRP A 454 -39.94 -12.51 -24.79
C TRP A 454 -39.98 -11.04 -25.20
N LEU A 455 -41.20 -10.54 -25.42
CA LEU A 455 -41.52 -9.20 -25.88
C LEU A 455 -41.87 -8.32 -24.68
N ASP A 456 -40.84 -7.75 -24.06
CA ASP A 456 -40.94 -6.87 -22.88
C ASP A 456 -41.82 -7.47 -21.77
N GLY A 457 -41.49 -8.72 -21.43
CA GLY A 457 -42.10 -9.45 -20.32
C GLY A 457 -43.32 -10.28 -20.72
N VAL A 458 -43.67 -10.38 -22.01
CA VAL A 458 -44.72 -11.28 -22.51
C VAL A 458 -44.16 -12.28 -23.51
N SER A 459 -44.61 -13.52 -23.44
CA SER A 459 -44.34 -14.56 -24.44
C SER A 459 -45.62 -15.23 -24.90
N TYR A 460 -45.69 -15.60 -26.18
CA TYR A 460 -46.85 -16.21 -26.83
C TYR A 460 -46.47 -17.58 -27.41
N SER A 461 -47.31 -18.60 -27.25
CA SER A 461 -47.09 -19.95 -27.82
C SER A 461 -48.35 -20.51 -28.47
N ASP A 462 -48.23 -21.07 -29.69
CA ASP A 462 -49.32 -21.82 -30.35
C ASP A 462 -49.43 -23.21 -29.70
N ARG A 463 -50.47 -23.43 -28.91
CA ARG A 463 -50.70 -24.70 -28.18
C ARG A 463 -50.87 -25.88 -29.14
N GLY A 464 -51.45 -25.65 -30.32
CA GLY A 464 -51.70 -26.68 -31.34
C GLY A 464 -50.49 -27.03 -32.20
N ALA A 465 -49.54 -26.10 -32.37
CA ALA A 465 -48.28 -26.35 -33.07
C ALA A 465 -47.12 -26.71 -32.13
N GLY A 466 -47.23 -26.41 -30.83
CA GLY A 466 -46.15 -26.54 -29.87
C GLY A 466 -45.00 -25.56 -30.13
N LEU A 467 -45.31 -24.38 -30.65
CA LEU A 467 -44.34 -23.37 -31.09
C LEU A 467 -44.47 -22.08 -30.29
N GLN A 468 -43.36 -21.64 -29.70
CA GLN A 468 -43.23 -20.30 -29.12
C GLN A 468 -42.99 -19.29 -30.24
N LEU A 469 -43.69 -18.15 -30.19
CA LEU A 469 -43.73 -17.15 -31.27
C LEU A 469 -42.78 -15.98 -30.99
N THR A 470 -42.27 -15.39 -32.07
CA THR A 470 -41.50 -14.14 -32.08
C THR A 470 -42.36 -12.98 -32.58
N ALA A 471 -41.85 -11.74 -32.48
CA ALA A 471 -42.53 -10.57 -33.04
C ALA A 471 -42.66 -10.57 -34.59
N GLU A 472 -41.95 -11.45 -35.29
CA GLU A 472 -42.05 -11.58 -36.76
C GLU A 472 -43.14 -12.58 -37.20
N ASP A 473 -43.56 -13.49 -36.30
CA ASP A 473 -44.60 -14.47 -36.55
C ASP A 473 -46.00 -13.82 -36.60
N VAL A 474 -46.99 -14.54 -37.13
CA VAL A 474 -48.39 -14.12 -37.17
C VAL A 474 -49.29 -15.16 -36.51
N PHE A 475 -50.29 -14.70 -35.76
CA PHE A 475 -51.31 -15.60 -35.23
C PHE A 475 -52.14 -16.17 -36.39
N ALA A 476 -52.37 -17.48 -36.38
CA ALA A 476 -53.22 -18.15 -37.36
C ALA A 476 -54.68 -18.22 -36.88
N GLU A 477 -55.59 -18.40 -37.82
CA GLU A 477 -57.02 -18.59 -37.57
C GLU A 477 -57.31 -19.96 -36.94
N GLY A 478 -58.32 -20.05 -36.07
CA GLY A 478 -58.72 -21.31 -35.42
C GLY A 478 -57.67 -21.92 -34.51
N ARG A 479 -56.95 -21.10 -33.73
CA ARG A 479 -55.84 -21.51 -32.87
C ARG A 479 -56.03 -21.09 -31.42
N VAL A 480 -55.39 -21.86 -30.54
CA VAL A 480 -55.30 -21.60 -29.09
C VAL A 480 -53.87 -21.15 -28.79
N TYR A 481 -53.75 -20.03 -28.09
CA TYR A 481 -52.48 -19.37 -27.76
C TYR A 481 -52.30 -19.27 -26.25
N ASP A 482 -51.22 -19.85 -25.76
CA ASP A 482 -50.76 -19.72 -24.38
C ASP A 482 -49.92 -18.45 -24.25
N VAL A 483 -50.26 -17.58 -23.29
CA VAL A 483 -49.57 -16.30 -23.08
C VAL A 483 -49.03 -16.23 -21.65
N HIS A 484 -47.72 -16.11 -21.54
CA HIS A 484 -46.99 -16.02 -20.27
C HIS A 484 -46.50 -14.59 -20.06
N ILE A 485 -46.72 -14.03 -18.86
CA ILE A 485 -46.37 -12.64 -18.52
C ILE A 485 -45.52 -12.63 -17.25
N LEU A 486 -44.32 -12.07 -17.30
CA LEU A 486 -43.41 -11.93 -16.16
C LEU A 486 -43.48 -10.52 -15.57
N VAL A 487 -43.90 -10.43 -14.30
CA VAL A 487 -44.07 -9.19 -13.56
C VAL A 487 -43.16 -9.18 -12.34
N TYR A 488 -42.33 -8.14 -12.23
CA TYR A 488 -41.39 -7.92 -11.13
C TYR A 488 -41.91 -6.81 -10.22
N ALA A 489 -41.69 -6.97 -8.91
CA ALA A 489 -41.83 -5.86 -7.99
C ALA A 489 -40.69 -4.86 -8.24
N LYS A 490 -40.99 -3.56 -8.18
CA LYS A 490 -39.96 -2.52 -8.15
C LYS A 490 -39.25 -2.54 -6.80
N GLU A 491 -38.03 -2.00 -6.75
CA GLU A 491 -37.27 -1.95 -5.50
C GLU A 491 -38.07 -1.24 -4.39
N GLY A 492 -38.08 -1.81 -3.18
CA GLY A 492 -38.89 -1.32 -2.06
C GLY A 492 -40.37 -1.73 -2.10
N TYR A 493 -40.79 -2.58 -3.05
CA TYR A 493 -42.14 -3.14 -3.15
C TYR A 493 -42.15 -4.68 -3.11
N THR A 494 -43.31 -5.26 -2.78
CA THR A 494 -43.56 -6.71 -2.73
C THR A 494 -44.97 -7.05 -3.19
N PHE A 495 -45.16 -8.24 -3.79
CA PHE A 495 -46.48 -8.80 -4.08
C PHE A 495 -47.06 -9.63 -2.91
N PHE A 496 -46.28 -9.80 -1.84
CA PHE A 496 -46.50 -10.74 -0.75
C PHE A 496 -46.48 -10.06 0.62
N ASP A 497 -47.27 -10.58 1.56
CA ASP A 497 -47.16 -10.23 2.97
C ASP A 497 -45.92 -10.87 3.65
N ALA A 498 -45.73 -10.61 4.94
CA ALA A 498 -44.61 -11.14 5.72
C ALA A 498 -44.63 -12.68 5.86
N ASP A 499 -45.80 -13.32 5.71
CA ASP A 499 -45.98 -14.77 5.73
C ASP A 499 -45.88 -15.39 4.32
N HIS A 500 -45.48 -14.59 3.32
CA HIS A 500 -45.36 -14.93 1.90
C HIS A 500 -46.70 -15.25 1.20
N ASN A 501 -47.84 -14.85 1.75
CA ASN A 501 -49.11 -14.93 1.05
C ASN A 501 -49.21 -13.79 0.03
N ARG A 502 -49.71 -14.08 -1.17
CA ARG A 502 -49.96 -13.06 -2.19
C ARG A 502 -51.10 -12.14 -1.73
N VAL A 503 -50.82 -10.83 -1.66
CA VAL A 503 -51.81 -9.80 -1.31
C VAL A 503 -52.22 -8.93 -2.50
N THR A 504 -51.44 -8.95 -3.59
CA THR A 504 -51.72 -8.20 -4.82
C THR A 504 -52.83 -8.84 -5.65
N ALA A 505 -53.76 -8.02 -6.14
CA ALA A 505 -54.72 -8.39 -7.17
C ALA A 505 -54.10 -8.22 -8.57
N PHE A 506 -54.27 -9.21 -9.45
CA PHE A 506 -53.75 -9.19 -10.82
C PHE A 506 -54.90 -9.28 -11.83
N THR A 507 -54.88 -8.47 -12.89
CA THR A 507 -55.72 -8.67 -14.07
C THR A 507 -54.92 -8.61 -15.36
N VAL A 508 -55.39 -9.34 -16.37
CA VAL A 508 -54.91 -9.27 -17.76
C VAL A 508 -56.12 -8.95 -18.64
N ASN A 509 -56.06 -7.85 -19.39
CA ASN A 509 -57.18 -7.31 -20.17
C ASN A 509 -58.50 -7.15 -19.36
N GLY A 510 -58.39 -6.93 -18.04
CA GLY A 510 -59.52 -6.77 -17.11
C GLY A 510 -60.10 -8.06 -16.53
N ALA A 511 -59.65 -9.25 -16.97
CA ALA A 511 -60.00 -10.55 -16.39
C ALA A 511 -58.90 -11.04 -15.42
N ALA A 512 -59.22 -11.95 -14.50
CA ALA A 512 -58.22 -12.57 -13.65
C ALA A 512 -57.50 -13.69 -14.43
N PRO A 513 -56.16 -13.73 -14.50
CA PRO A 513 -55.46 -14.78 -15.24
C PRO A 513 -55.63 -16.18 -14.62
N GLU A 514 -55.53 -17.20 -15.47
CA GLU A 514 -55.88 -18.61 -15.20
C GLU A 514 -54.99 -19.26 -14.14
N ALA A 515 -53.69 -18.98 -14.20
CA ALA A 515 -52.70 -19.52 -13.28
C ALA A 515 -51.61 -18.50 -12.94
N TYR A 516 -50.93 -18.77 -11.83
CA TYR A 516 -49.84 -17.97 -11.29
C TYR A 516 -48.75 -18.90 -10.81
N THR A 517 -47.48 -18.59 -11.12
CA THR A 517 -46.34 -19.20 -10.43
C THR A 517 -45.47 -18.11 -9.81
N ASN A 518 -45.12 -18.32 -8.54
CA ASN A 518 -44.26 -17.43 -7.77
C ASN A 518 -42.90 -18.10 -7.60
N SER A 519 -41.83 -17.50 -8.07
CA SER A 519 -40.47 -17.94 -7.73
C SER A 519 -39.94 -17.08 -6.58
N CYS A 520 -39.98 -17.62 -5.37
CA CYS A 520 -39.54 -16.91 -4.16
C CYS A 520 -38.04 -16.54 -4.18
N GLU A 521 -37.25 -17.12 -5.07
CA GLU A 521 -35.81 -16.84 -5.24
C GLU A 521 -35.52 -15.68 -6.21
N GLU A 522 -36.46 -15.27 -7.07
CA GLU A 522 -36.21 -14.26 -8.13
C GLU A 522 -37.17 -13.05 -8.11
N GLY A 523 -38.09 -12.96 -7.14
CA GLY A 523 -38.86 -11.73 -6.88
C GLY A 523 -39.93 -11.37 -7.92
N PHE A 524 -40.35 -12.33 -8.76
CA PHE A 524 -41.38 -12.13 -9.79
C PHE A 524 -42.61 -13.03 -9.61
N VAL A 525 -43.69 -12.63 -10.30
CA VAL A 525 -44.90 -13.44 -10.51
C VAL A 525 -45.06 -13.65 -12.01
N GLN A 526 -45.23 -14.91 -12.42
CA GLN A 526 -45.68 -15.24 -13.77
C GLN A 526 -47.21 -15.31 -13.79
N LEU A 527 -47.84 -14.67 -14.78
CA LEU A 527 -49.27 -14.78 -15.09
C LEU A 527 -49.45 -15.58 -16.36
N ASP A 528 -50.40 -16.52 -16.36
CA ASP A 528 -50.71 -17.35 -17.51
C ASP A 528 -52.15 -17.10 -17.98
N VAL A 529 -52.34 -16.89 -19.29
CA VAL A 529 -53.66 -16.65 -19.92
C VAL A 529 -53.76 -17.38 -21.25
N THR A 530 -54.87 -18.09 -21.48
CA THR A 530 -55.19 -18.67 -22.78
C THR A 530 -56.00 -17.69 -23.62
N PHE A 531 -55.62 -17.50 -24.88
CA PHE A 531 -56.41 -16.80 -25.90
C PHE A 531 -56.79 -17.72 -27.04
N CYS A 532 -57.90 -17.43 -27.71
CA CYS A 532 -58.38 -18.21 -28.85
C CYS A 532 -58.66 -17.29 -30.05
N THR A 533 -58.14 -17.64 -31.24
CA THR A 533 -58.59 -17.04 -32.50
C THR A 533 -59.78 -17.82 -33.04
N PRO A 534 -60.91 -17.18 -33.38
CA PRO A 534 -62.07 -17.88 -33.94
C PRO A 534 -61.73 -18.64 -35.24
N SER A 535 -62.52 -19.67 -35.55
CA SER A 535 -62.58 -20.27 -36.90
C SER A 535 -63.72 -19.65 -37.72
N GLU A 536 -63.59 -19.60 -39.05
CA GLU A 536 -64.64 -19.10 -39.96
C GLU A 536 -66.04 -19.65 -39.60
N GLY A 537 -66.94 -18.77 -39.14
CA GLY A 537 -68.33 -19.10 -38.80
C GLY A 537 -68.58 -19.54 -37.35
N HIS A 538 -67.55 -19.70 -36.52
CA HIS A 538 -67.62 -20.15 -35.12
C HIS A 538 -67.12 -19.07 -34.16
N LEU A 539 -67.47 -19.16 -32.87
CA LEU A 539 -66.97 -18.22 -31.84
C LEU A 539 -65.56 -18.57 -31.35
N PHE A 540 -65.17 -19.85 -31.46
CA PHE A 540 -63.90 -20.40 -30.97
C PHE A 540 -63.28 -21.34 -32.04
N PRO A 541 -62.03 -21.80 -31.88
CA PRO A 541 -61.46 -22.89 -32.68
C PRO A 541 -62.34 -24.13 -32.68
N ILE A 542 -62.56 -24.74 -33.85
CA ILE A 542 -63.43 -25.92 -33.99
C ILE A 542 -62.98 -27.13 -33.15
N GLU A 543 -61.68 -27.25 -32.87
CA GLU A 543 -61.10 -28.31 -32.03
C GLU A 543 -61.21 -27.99 -30.51
N LEU A 544 -61.68 -26.81 -30.12
CA LEU A 544 -61.82 -26.44 -28.70
C LEU A 544 -63.01 -27.16 -28.08
N SER A 545 -62.80 -27.74 -26.89
CA SER A 545 -63.85 -28.33 -26.06
C SER A 545 -63.49 -28.22 -24.57
N GLY A 546 -64.49 -27.91 -23.75
CA GLY A 546 -64.34 -27.68 -22.31
C GLY A 546 -64.85 -26.31 -21.87
N PHE A 547 -64.54 -25.92 -20.65
CA PHE A 547 -64.84 -24.57 -20.16
C PHE A 547 -63.80 -23.57 -20.68
N THR A 548 -64.25 -22.38 -21.12
CA THR A 548 -63.44 -21.36 -21.77
C THR A 548 -63.95 -19.97 -21.39
N GLU A 549 -63.05 -19.07 -21.01
CA GLU A 549 -63.42 -17.68 -20.71
C GLU A 549 -63.64 -16.88 -22.00
N TYR A 550 -64.70 -16.06 -21.99
CA TYR A 550 -65.09 -15.19 -23.09
C TYR A 550 -65.92 -14.01 -22.55
N ASP A 551 -65.58 -12.79 -22.95
CA ASP A 551 -66.29 -11.55 -22.56
C ASP A 551 -66.59 -11.43 -21.05
N GLY A 552 -65.64 -11.84 -20.20
CA GLY A 552 -65.76 -11.79 -18.74
C GLY A 552 -66.66 -12.87 -18.11
N GLY A 553 -67.06 -13.90 -18.87
CA GLY A 553 -67.77 -15.07 -18.37
C GLY A 553 -67.10 -16.39 -18.77
N LEU A 554 -67.35 -17.45 -17.99
CA LEU A 554 -66.84 -18.80 -18.28
C LEU A 554 -67.95 -19.62 -18.96
N PHE A 555 -67.68 -20.15 -20.15
CA PHE A 555 -68.66 -20.85 -21.01
C PHE A 555 -68.21 -22.28 -21.34
N PHE A 556 -69.14 -23.22 -21.38
CA PHE A 556 -68.90 -24.57 -21.89
C PHE A 556 -68.97 -24.57 -23.43
N VAL A 557 -67.85 -24.86 -24.07
CA VAL A 557 -67.66 -24.85 -25.53
C VAL A 557 -67.45 -26.28 -26.03
N SER A 558 -67.95 -26.60 -27.21
CA SER A 558 -67.56 -27.79 -27.95
C SER A 558 -67.77 -27.61 -29.45
N GLY A 559 -66.80 -28.01 -30.27
CA GLY A 559 -66.89 -27.88 -31.72
C GLY A 559 -66.78 -26.43 -32.22
N GLY A 560 -66.16 -25.53 -31.44
CA GLY A 560 -66.05 -24.10 -31.75
C GLY A 560 -67.21 -23.21 -31.28
N ASP A 561 -68.28 -23.78 -30.72
CA ASP A 561 -69.48 -23.04 -30.30
C ASP A 561 -69.86 -23.29 -28.83
N VAL A 562 -70.55 -22.31 -28.21
CA VAL A 562 -71.10 -22.46 -26.86
C VAL A 562 -72.21 -23.51 -26.85
N VAL A 563 -72.09 -24.49 -25.95
CA VAL A 563 -73.08 -25.55 -25.76
C VAL A 563 -74.24 -25.02 -24.89
N THR A 564 -75.17 -24.30 -25.52
CA THR A 564 -76.30 -23.66 -24.82
C THR A 564 -77.22 -24.63 -24.07
N GLU A 565 -77.19 -25.92 -24.40
CA GLU A 565 -77.95 -26.96 -23.71
C GLU A 565 -77.34 -27.36 -22.36
N ALA A 566 -76.09 -26.96 -22.05
CA ALA A 566 -75.45 -27.24 -20.78
C ALA A 566 -76.05 -26.41 -19.63
N ASN A 567 -76.89 -27.07 -18.83
CA ASN A 567 -77.66 -26.49 -17.73
C ASN A 567 -77.59 -27.42 -16.50
N GLY A 568 -77.57 -26.85 -15.30
CA GLY A 568 -77.39 -27.61 -14.06
C GLY A 568 -75.91 -27.90 -13.78
N VAL A 569 -75.61 -29.00 -13.07
CA VAL A 569 -74.23 -29.35 -12.73
C VAL A 569 -73.54 -30.05 -13.91
N VAL A 570 -72.41 -29.52 -14.34
CA VAL A 570 -71.62 -30.00 -15.49
C VAL A 570 -70.18 -30.24 -15.03
N GLN A 571 -69.62 -31.41 -15.36
CA GLN A 571 -68.22 -31.73 -15.09
C GLN A 571 -67.32 -30.99 -16.07
N ASP A 572 -66.17 -30.48 -15.62
CA ASP A 572 -65.13 -30.05 -16.54
C ASP A 572 -64.49 -31.28 -17.23
N PRO A 573 -64.57 -31.42 -18.56
CA PRO A 573 -63.97 -32.56 -19.25
C PRO A 573 -62.43 -32.55 -19.18
N ASN A 574 -61.82 -31.40 -18.89
CA ASN A 574 -60.38 -31.22 -18.77
C ASN A 574 -59.90 -31.41 -17.32
N ASN A 575 -60.78 -31.28 -16.31
CA ASN A 575 -60.47 -31.56 -14.92
C ASN A 575 -61.61 -32.31 -14.20
N PRO A 576 -61.48 -33.63 -13.96
CA PRO A 576 -62.57 -34.44 -13.41
C PRO A 576 -62.93 -34.09 -11.96
N GLU A 577 -62.11 -33.33 -11.24
CA GLU A 577 -62.38 -32.87 -9.87
C GLU A 577 -63.28 -31.61 -9.84
N ILE A 578 -63.35 -30.88 -10.96
CA ILE A 578 -64.09 -29.61 -11.05
C ILE A 578 -65.46 -29.83 -11.68
N TRP A 579 -66.47 -29.22 -11.04
CA TRP A 579 -67.87 -29.28 -11.44
C TRP A 579 -68.51 -27.90 -11.27
N TYR A 580 -69.15 -27.41 -12.31
CA TYR A 580 -69.74 -26.07 -12.38
C TYR A 580 -71.26 -26.13 -12.47
N PHE A 581 -71.96 -25.19 -11.82
CA PHE A 581 -73.37 -24.93 -12.08
C PHE A 581 -73.51 -23.98 -13.28
N CYS A 582 -74.14 -24.47 -14.34
CA CYS A 582 -74.26 -23.80 -15.62
C CYS A 582 -75.71 -23.41 -15.93
N SER A 583 -75.90 -22.32 -16.67
CA SER A 583 -77.16 -22.00 -17.34
C SER A 583 -76.86 -21.46 -18.74
N GLN A 584 -77.54 -22.00 -19.75
CA GLN A 584 -77.32 -21.70 -21.17
C GLN A 584 -75.85 -21.83 -21.61
N GLY A 585 -75.12 -22.79 -21.05
CA GLY A 585 -73.68 -22.98 -21.28
C GLY A 585 -72.77 -22.07 -20.44
N GLN A 586 -73.27 -21.03 -19.77
CA GLN A 586 -72.47 -20.13 -18.94
C GLN A 586 -72.44 -20.56 -17.46
N VAL A 587 -71.26 -20.59 -16.85
CA VAL A 587 -71.06 -20.85 -15.42
C VAL A 587 -71.63 -19.71 -14.57
N GLN A 588 -72.42 -20.05 -13.56
CA GLN A 588 -73.11 -19.10 -12.70
C GLN A 588 -72.36 -18.91 -11.38
N LEU A 589 -71.28 -18.12 -11.40
CA LEU A 589 -70.44 -17.87 -10.21
C LEU A 589 -71.18 -17.23 -9.02
N GLY A 590 -72.36 -16.65 -9.24
CA GLY A 590 -73.25 -16.16 -8.17
C GLY A 590 -74.09 -17.23 -7.47
N TYR A 591 -74.06 -18.49 -7.93
CA TYR A 591 -74.89 -19.57 -7.39
C TYR A 591 -74.24 -20.25 -6.18
N SER A 592 -74.91 -20.24 -5.03
CA SER A 592 -74.52 -21.03 -3.86
C SER A 592 -75.73 -21.77 -3.31
N GLY A 593 -75.70 -23.10 -3.30
CA GLY A 593 -76.86 -23.93 -2.98
C GLY A 593 -76.76 -25.37 -3.45
N LEU A 594 -77.85 -26.12 -3.26
CA LEU A 594 -77.99 -27.52 -3.65
C LEU A 594 -78.41 -27.67 -5.12
N ALA A 595 -77.68 -28.47 -5.90
CA ALA A 595 -78.08 -28.84 -7.26
C ALA A 595 -77.93 -30.35 -7.49
N GLU A 596 -78.76 -30.90 -8.39
CA GLU A 596 -78.78 -32.33 -8.69
C GLU A 596 -77.77 -32.69 -9.80
N TYR A 597 -77.06 -33.79 -9.61
CA TYR A 597 -76.33 -34.49 -10.66
C TYR A 597 -76.51 -36.01 -10.52
N GLY A 598 -76.93 -36.69 -11.59
CA GLY A 598 -77.02 -38.15 -11.62
C GLY A 598 -77.91 -38.77 -10.54
N GLY A 599 -79.00 -38.11 -10.15
CA GLY A 599 -79.89 -38.58 -9.09
C GLY A 599 -79.41 -38.31 -7.66
N LYS A 600 -78.39 -37.46 -7.47
CA LYS A 600 -77.83 -37.08 -6.17
C LYS A 600 -77.66 -35.58 -6.06
N TRP A 601 -77.79 -35.05 -4.86
CA TRP A 601 -77.70 -33.61 -4.60
C TRP A 601 -76.34 -33.23 -4.01
N PHE A 602 -75.77 -32.15 -4.56
CA PHE A 602 -74.46 -31.64 -4.21
C PHE A 602 -74.54 -30.16 -3.88
N PHE A 603 -73.70 -29.70 -2.96
CA PHE A 603 -73.60 -28.29 -2.61
C PHE A 603 -72.52 -27.61 -3.44
N LEU A 604 -72.93 -26.54 -4.13
CA LEU A 604 -72.01 -25.64 -4.82
C LEU A 604 -71.87 -24.34 -4.03
N SER A 605 -70.67 -23.79 -4.06
CA SER A 605 -70.30 -22.50 -3.50
C SER A 605 -69.71 -21.66 -4.63
N ASN A 606 -70.27 -20.48 -4.87
CA ASN A 606 -69.86 -19.59 -5.97
C ASN A 606 -69.81 -20.28 -7.35
N GLY A 607 -70.82 -21.10 -7.65
CA GLY A 607 -70.96 -21.83 -8.91
C GLY A 607 -70.13 -23.12 -9.00
N ILE A 608 -69.31 -23.46 -8.00
CA ILE A 608 -68.36 -24.59 -8.04
C ILE A 608 -68.68 -25.61 -6.93
N LEU A 609 -68.59 -26.91 -7.24
CA LEU A 609 -68.79 -27.99 -6.26
C LEU A 609 -67.85 -27.85 -5.07
N ASN A 610 -68.41 -27.76 -3.86
CA ASN A 610 -67.64 -27.63 -2.62
C ASN A 610 -67.69 -28.95 -1.83
N THR A 611 -66.74 -29.84 -2.13
CA THR A 611 -66.56 -31.14 -1.46
C THR A 611 -66.12 -31.04 0.01
N ALA A 612 -65.67 -29.87 0.47
CA ALA A 612 -65.32 -29.63 1.87
C ALA A 612 -66.54 -29.20 2.73
N TYR A 613 -67.60 -28.69 2.11
CA TYR A 613 -68.75 -28.16 2.85
C TYR A 613 -69.46 -29.24 3.68
N THR A 614 -69.66 -28.95 4.95
CA THR A 614 -70.48 -29.76 5.87
C THR A 614 -71.32 -28.82 6.72
N GLY A 615 -72.65 -28.99 6.71
CA GLY A 615 -73.59 -28.09 7.37
C GLY A 615 -75.00 -28.17 6.81
N LEU A 616 -75.91 -27.36 7.38
CA LEU A 616 -77.29 -27.24 6.92
C LEU A 616 -77.37 -26.28 5.72
N VAL A 617 -78.17 -26.63 4.72
CA VAL A 617 -78.48 -25.80 3.56
C VAL A 617 -80.00 -25.66 3.45
N GLU A 618 -80.48 -24.44 3.23
CA GLU A 618 -81.89 -24.21 2.92
C GLU A 618 -82.16 -24.42 1.42
N TYR A 619 -83.16 -25.24 1.11
CA TYR A 619 -83.61 -25.52 -0.26
C TYR A 619 -85.13 -25.75 -0.26
N ASP A 620 -85.84 -25.13 -1.20
CA ASP A 620 -87.31 -25.16 -1.33
C ASP A 620 -88.10 -25.03 0.00
N GLY A 621 -87.64 -24.14 0.88
CA GLY A 621 -88.27 -23.88 2.19
C GLY A 621 -88.01 -24.92 3.29
N ALA A 622 -87.21 -25.96 3.01
CA ALA A 622 -86.75 -26.95 3.99
C ALA A 622 -85.24 -26.83 4.24
N ARG A 623 -84.74 -27.46 5.31
CA ARG A 623 -83.31 -27.54 5.65
C ARG A 623 -82.81 -28.97 5.44
N PHE A 624 -81.72 -29.11 4.70
CA PHE A 624 -81.08 -30.38 4.40
C PHE A 624 -79.66 -30.41 4.94
N MET A 625 -79.22 -31.57 5.44
CA MET A 625 -77.84 -31.76 5.86
C MET A 625 -76.97 -32.16 4.67
N VAL A 626 -75.84 -31.48 4.53
CA VAL A 626 -74.77 -31.78 3.58
C VAL A 626 -73.54 -32.19 4.37
N ALA A 627 -72.87 -33.25 3.95
CA ALA A 627 -71.57 -33.66 4.48
C ALA A 627 -70.61 -33.98 3.33
N ALA A 628 -69.38 -33.45 3.41
CA ALA A 628 -68.39 -33.54 2.33
C ALA A 628 -68.96 -33.15 0.94
N GLY A 629 -69.71 -32.04 0.90
CA GLY A 629 -70.30 -31.48 -0.32
C GLY A 629 -71.48 -32.24 -0.91
N ARG A 630 -71.91 -33.36 -0.32
CA ARG A 630 -73.08 -34.14 -0.78
C ARG A 630 -74.20 -34.13 0.24
N LEU A 631 -75.45 -34.01 -0.22
CA LEU A 631 -76.63 -34.20 0.60
C LEU A 631 -76.63 -35.62 1.22
N LEU A 632 -77.09 -35.73 2.46
CA LEU A 632 -77.31 -37.02 3.12
C LEU A 632 -78.71 -37.53 2.77
N ASP A 633 -78.77 -38.62 2.00
CA ASP A 633 -80.03 -39.22 1.53
C ASP A 633 -80.88 -39.76 2.70
N GLU A 634 -80.23 -40.30 3.74
CA GLU A 634 -80.83 -40.75 5.00
C GLU A 634 -79.91 -40.37 6.18
N TYR A 635 -80.48 -39.71 7.19
CA TYR A 635 -79.85 -39.43 8.48
C TYR A 635 -80.95 -39.44 9.55
N ASP A 636 -80.65 -39.97 10.73
CA ASP A 636 -81.54 -39.99 11.90
C ASP A 636 -80.67 -39.75 13.13
N GLY A 637 -80.61 -38.51 13.62
CA GLY A 637 -79.77 -38.19 14.76
C GLY A 637 -79.56 -36.71 15.08
N LEU A 638 -78.76 -36.48 16.13
CA LEU A 638 -78.34 -35.15 16.56
C LEU A 638 -77.06 -34.73 15.83
N ILE A 639 -77.15 -33.60 15.12
CA ILE A 639 -76.03 -32.98 14.41
C ILE A 639 -75.85 -31.54 14.84
N GLN A 640 -74.60 -31.15 15.08
CA GLN A 640 -74.22 -29.77 15.34
C GLN A 640 -73.89 -29.08 14.02
N ASP A 641 -74.53 -27.95 13.73
CA ASP A 641 -74.10 -27.08 12.64
C ASP A 641 -72.74 -26.45 13.03
N PRO A 642 -71.65 -26.73 12.31
CA PRO A 642 -70.33 -26.23 12.66
C PRO A 642 -70.22 -24.70 12.52
N ASN A 643 -71.13 -24.05 11.78
CA ASN A 643 -71.10 -22.61 11.53
C ASN A 643 -71.79 -21.80 12.64
N THR A 644 -72.86 -22.33 13.23
CA THR A 644 -73.61 -21.66 14.32
C THR A 644 -73.42 -22.28 15.70
N GLY A 645 -72.85 -23.49 15.77
CA GLY A 645 -72.71 -24.27 17.01
C GLY A 645 -74.05 -24.83 17.55
N LEU A 646 -75.16 -24.61 16.86
CA LEU A 646 -76.49 -25.08 17.26
C LEU A 646 -76.67 -26.56 16.92
N TRP A 647 -77.38 -27.28 17.79
CA TRP A 647 -77.72 -28.69 17.58
C TRP A 647 -79.12 -28.82 16.99
N TYR A 648 -79.24 -29.67 15.97
CA TYR A 648 -80.47 -30.02 15.29
C TYR A 648 -80.67 -31.53 15.36
N TYR A 649 -81.91 -31.97 15.56
CA TYR A 649 -82.30 -33.35 15.24
C TYR A 649 -82.76 -33.33 13.79
N VAL A 650 -82.10 -34.12 12.94
CA VAL A 650 -82.41 -34.27 11.50
C VAL A 650 -82.88 -35.69 11.28
#